data_AF-A0A9P1HFQ9-F1
#
_entry.id   AF-A0A9P1HFQ9-F1
#
_cell.length_a   1.000
_cell.length_b   1.000
_cell.length_c   1.000
_cell.angle_alpha   90.00
_cell.angle_beta   90.00
_cell.angle_gamma   90.00
#
_symmetry.space_group_name_H-M   'P 1'
#
loop_
_entity.id
_entity.type
_entity.pdbx_description
1 polymer ?
#
loop_
_entity_poly.entity_id
_entity_poly.type
_entity_poly.pdbx_seq_one_letter_code
_entity_poly.pdbx_strand_id
1 'polypeptide(L)'
;MTKLHCNRCKKQVYPTDKVGPLKDSTFFHQGCFKCYICGTRLALKTYCNNRNDINDKEVYCANHVPIAGPHDLVPLKAETGSPDSSQHNRSMNYRRDAGLADMKIAHAIKATQVAKPYPKIEHKGAMYMIDYDAQTRLELLHRSDEDRLYEEFHDQRTKESAQFEHETKEEWEQALAEFARKFEKGQANSKNKDDLIRQLTIKREKKLETLHSKRRERERHKTAELVDKQAKEMLDLFKTQRSEYSQNDYPTTPPPPFPPSCSKRDIYTSTEFFSSIDEIAMYCARSEVTSFTDLIRALTQGARSDVDIARAIYRWITIKNLNTMIFDDSVQNDTPMGLLRGIKYGTESYHVLFKRLCSYAGLHCVVIKGFSKSAGYQPGYSFDDHRFRNTWNAVYLDGSWRFVQCNWGARHLVNAKDTSLDNRNDGNLRYEYDDHYFMTDPEEFIYEFFPQENQWQLLPRPITLDEFERIPFVRSLFFKYGLSFVDPQLESTVYTDRTGAASVGIRLPYKGGDSLIFHYNLKMFDSDDTTINGLSLKRFVMQSVSDGVVTFRVHAPSTRPLLLDIFANSVSSGHYLTGQPIKFKSVCKFKIICESLQVIMVPLPECASGEWGPAKAERLFGLLPITHTDAIINAGRYTEIRFRMTRPLTEFVAALHRNRTEDRSLQNCTKSVIKGDQVSIYIDFPEDGQYGLDIYTRQNDQLINGKQLLTHCCKYLIHSRNC
;
A
#
# COMPACT_ATOMS: atom_id res chain seq x y z
N MET A 1 -6.17 -25.03 46.30
CA MET A 1 -6.31 -23.55 46.15
C MET A 1 -7.71 -23.25 45.65
N THR A 2 -8.52 -22.53 46.43
CA THR A 2 -9.88 -22.14 46.07
C THR A 2 -9.84 -21.17 44.89
N LYS A 3 -10.53 -21.50 43.78
CA LYS A 3 -10.55 -20.65 42.57
C LYS A 3 -11.29 -19.34 42.89
N LEU A 4 -10.60 -18.20 42.74
CA LEU A 4 -11.19 -16.87 42.91
C LEU A 4 -11.90 -16.44 41.63
N HIS A 5 -13.10 -15.87 41.75
CA HIS A 5 -13.92 -15.45 40.61
C HIS A 5 -14.18 -13.94 40.63
N CYS A 6 -14.25 -13.34 39.44
CA CYS A 6 -14.50 -11.92 39.27
C CYS A 6 -15.95 -11.60 39.60
N ASN A 7 -16.21 -10.58 40.42
CA ASN A 7 -17.56 -10.22 40.81
C ASN A 7 -18.40 -9.75 39.61
N ARG A 8 -17.79 -9.13 38.59
CA ARG A 8 -18.48 -8.59 37.42
C ARG A 8 -18.78 -9.63 36.34
N CYS A 9 -17.76 -10.35 35.88
CA CYS A 9 -17.91 -11.29 34.76
C CYS A 9 -18.07 -12.76 35.21
N LYS A 10 -17.97 -13.04 36.51
CA LYS A 10 -18.05 -14.37 37.13
C LYS A 10 -17.01 -15.41 36.64
N LYS A 11 -16.04 -15.02 35.79
CA LYS A 11 -14.91 -15.85 35.35
C LYS A 11 -13.78 -15.90 36.39
N GLN A 12 -12.91 -16.90 36.32
CA GLN A 12 -11.77 -17.07 37.22
C GLN A 12 -10.77 -15.90 37.10
N VAL A 13 -10.25 -15.41 38.22
CA VAL A 13 -9.26 -14.33 38.29
C VAL A 13 -7.88 -14.91 38.61
N TYR A 14 -6.91 -14.66 37.72
CA TYR A 14 -5.53 -15.11 37.89
C TYR A 14 -4.71 -14.05 38.67
N PRO A 15 -3.64 -14.44 39.39
CA PRO A 15 -2.86 -13.52 40.22
C PRO A 15 -2.33 -12.27 39.50
N THR A 16 -2.00 -12.37 38.21
CA THR A 16 -1.45 -11.29 37.38
C THR A 16 -2.47 -10.21 36.98
N ASP A 17 -3.76 -10.55 36.98
CA ASP A 17 -4.87 -9.66 36.58
C ASP A 17 -5.85 -9.40 37.75
N LYS A 18 -5.43 -9.74 38.97
CA LYS A 18 -6.27 -9.68 40.16
C LYS A 18 -6.31 -8.27 40.76
N VAL A 19 -7.51 -7.72 40.87
CA VAL A 19 -7.81 -6.52 41.67
C VAL A 19 -8.68 -6.93 42.86
N GLY A 20 -8.13 -6.83 44.07
CA GLY A 20 -8.78 -7.19 45.33
C GLY A 20 -7.87 -8.00 46.28
N PRO A 21 -8.34 -8.37 47.49
CA PRO A 21 -9.74 -8.35 47.91
C PRO A 21 -10.25 -6.93 48.21
N LEU A 22 -11.51 -6.68 47.88
CA LEU A 22 -12.24 -5.47 48.22
C LEU A 22 -13.31 -5.77 49.29
N LYS A 23 -14.43 -5.03 49.30
CA LYS A 23 -15.58 -5.27 50.18
C LYS A 23 -16.07 -6.73 50.04
N ASP A 24 -16.32 -7.39 51.16
CA ASP A 24 -16.75 -8.79 51.28
C ASP A 24 -15.91 -9.80 50.48
N SER A 25 -14.58 -9.61 50.43
CA SER A 25 -13.63 -10.50 49.73
C SER A 25 -13.91 -10.64 48.24
N THR A 26 -14.44 -9.61 47.60
CA THR A 26 -14.66 -9.58 46.16
C THR A 26 -13.38 -9.30 45.38
N PHE A 27 -13.29 -9.91 44.19
CA PHE A 27 -12.17 -9.75 43.26
C PHE A 27 -12.69 -9.32 41.90
N PHE A 28 -11.89 -8.58 41.15
CA PHE A 28 -12.18 -8.17 39.78
C PHE A 28 -10.95 -8.42 38.90
N HIS A 29 -11.15 -8.61 37.60
CA HIS A 29 -10.08 -8.45 36.60
C HIS A 29 -9.70 -6.96 36.48
N GLN A 30 -8.46 -6.62 36.15
CA GLN A 30 -8.08 -5.21 35.90
C GLN A 30 -8.96 -4.61 34.79
N GLY A 31 -9.29 -5.40 33.76
CA GLY A 31 -10.21 -4.99 32.70
C GLY A 31 -11.66 -4.80 33.15
N CYS A 32 -12.10 -5.51 34.20
CA CYS A 32 -13.44 -5.41 34.79
C CYS A 32 -13.53 -4.35 35.89
N PHE A 33 -12.41 -3.79 36.34
CA PHE A 33 -12.36 -2.82 37.42
C PHE A 33 -12.72 -1.41 36.92
N LYS A 34 -14.00 -1.24 36.60
CA LYS A 34 -14.57 -0.05 36.00
C LYS A 34 -15.80 0.41 36.76
N CYS A 35 -16.05 1.71 36.77
CA CYS A 35 -17.26 2.28 37.36
C CYS A 35 -18.49 1.56 36.81
N TYR A 36 -19.35 1.05 37.69
CA TYR A 36 -20.55 0.32 37.33
C TYR A 36 -21.48 1.12 36.42
N ILE A 37 -21.51 2.45 36.59
CA ILE A 37 -22.38 3.35 35.83
C ILE A 37 -21.73 3.81 34.52
N CYS A 38 -20.55 4.43 34.57
CA CYS A 38 -19.96 5.10 33.40
C CYS A 38 -18.82 4.35 32.71
N GLY A 39 -18.44 3.17 33.21
CA GLY A 39 -17.39 2.34 32.60
C GLY A 39 -15.96 2.89 32.70
N THR A 40 -15.74 4.05 33.33
CA THR A 40 -14.40 4.61 33.56
C THR A 40 -13.54 3.61 34.33
N ARG A 41 -12.32 3.35 33.84
CA ARG A 41 -11.35 2.49 34.54
C ARG A 41 -11.02 3.09 35.90
N LEU A 42 -11.14 2.27 36.94
CA LEU A 42 -10.83 2.63 38.31
C LEU A 42 -9.49 2.03 38.71
N ALA A 43 -8.91 2.57 39.78
CA ALA A 43 -7.76 2.00 40.48
C ALA A 43 -8.11 1.86 41.96
N LEU A 44 -7.35 1.06 42.72
CA LEU A 44 -7.58 0.89 44.17
C LEU A 44 -7.58 2.21 44.96
N LYS A 45 -7.06 3.30 44.37
CA LYS A 45 -7.03 4.64 44.95
C LYS A 45 -8.22 5.52 44.52
N THR A 46 -8.88 5.19 43.41
CA THR A 46 -9.89 6.05 42.77
C THR A 46 -11.30 5.45 42.76
N TYR A 47 -11.43 4.20 43.20
CA TYR A 47 -12.73 3.55 43.34
C TYR A 47 -13.45 4.00 44.61
N CYS A 48 -14.77 4.04 44.52
CA CYS A 48 -15.68 4.31 45.62
C CYS A 48 -16.68 3.16 45.72
N ASN A 49 -17.02 2.76 46.94
CA ASN A 49 -18.07 1.78 47.20
C ASN A 49 -19.36 2.48 47.60
N ASN A 50 -20.51 1.89 47.26
CA ASN A 50 -21.79 2.34 47.78
C ASN A 50 -21.81 2.21 49.30
N ARG A 51 -21.98 3.35 49.99
CA ARG A 51 -22.04 3.43 51.46
C ARG A 51 -23.46 3.26 52.00
N ASN A 52 -24.47 3.36 51.14
CA ASN A 52 -25.87 3.32 51.51
C ASN A 52 -26.45 1.90 51.45
N ASP A 53 -25.85 1.02 50.65
CA ASP A 53 -26.19 -0.41 50.62
C ASP A 53 -24.95 -1.24 50.96
N ILE A 54 -24.99 -1.90 52.12
CA ILE A 54 -23.90 -2.76 52.54
C ILE A 54 -23.78 -4.02 51.67
N ASN A 55 -24.86 -4.45 51.02
CA ASN A 55 -24.88 -5.61 50.13
C ASN A 55 -24.44 -5.29 48.70
N ASP A 56 -24.33 -4.01 48.34
CA ASP A 56 -23.79 -3.61 47.06
C ASP A 56 -22.27 -3.83 47.04
N LYS A 57 -21.88 -4.74 46.13
CA LYS A 57 -20.51 -5.22 45.89
C LYS A 57 -19.90 -4.61 44.62
N GLU A 58 -20.57 -3.65 44.00
CA GLU A 58 -20.08 -2.94 42.83
C GLU A 58 -19.20 -1.75 43.17
N VAL A 59 -18.42 -1.30 42.18
CA VAL A 59 -17.45 -0.21 42.31
C VAL A 59 -17.80 0.96 41.41
N TYR A 60 -17.64 2.18 41.94
CA TYR A 60 -18.06 3.44 41.34
C TYR A 60 -16.90 4.44 41.27
N CYS A 61 -16.97 5.42 40.37
CA CYS A 61 -16.08 6.59 40.45
C CYS A 61 -16.67 7.62 41.43
N ALA A 62 -15.88 8.62 41.83
CA ALA A 62 -16.32 9.66 42.77
C ALA A 62 -17.59 10.41 42.33
N ASN A 63 -17.83 10.54 41.02
CA ASN A 63 -19.00 11.25 40.49
C ASN A 63 -20.27 10.39 40.42
N HIS A 64 -20.13 9.05 40.47
CA HIS A 64 -21.25 8.11 40.33
C HIS A 64 -21.42 7.22 41.56
N VAL A 65 -20.65 7.45 42.62
CA VAL A 65 -20.89 6.75 43.89
C VAL A 65 -22.24 7.21 44.42
N PRO A 66 -23.15 6.29 44.77
CA PRO A 66 -24.41 6.66 45.41
C PRO A 66 -24.13 7.42 46.72
N ILE A 67 -24.61 8.66 46.81
CA ILE A 67 -24.54 9.51 48.01
C ILE A 67 -25.95 9.56 48.61
N ALA A 68 -26.07 9.38 49.93
CA ALA A 68 -27.34 9.43 50.63
C ALA A 68 -27.94 10.85 50.56
N GLY A 69 -29.24 10.94 50.32
CA GLY A 69 -29.95 12.21 50.40
C GLY A 69 -30.07 12.69 51.85
N PRO A 70 -30.39 13.98 52.11
CA PRO A 70 -30.49 14.54 53.46
C PRO A 70 -31.60 13.93 54.35
N HIS A 71 -32.33 12.92 53.87
CA HIS A 71 -33.36 12.19 54.59
C HIS A 71 -33.08 10.68 54.76
N ASP A 72 -31.90 10.19 54.37
CA ASP A 72 -31.54 8.78 54.56
C ASP A 72 -30.89 8.54 55.93
N LEU A 73 -31.40 7.56 56.68
CA LEU A 73 -30.96 7.24 58.05
C LEU A 73 -29.54 6.66 58.08
N VAL A 74 -28.70 7.20 58.98
CA VAL A 74 -27.32 6.75 59.22
C VAL A 74 -27.29 5.34 59.83
N PRO A 75 -26.51 4.37 59.32
CA PRO A 75 -26.29 3.11 60.01
C PRO A 75 -25.45 3.32 61.29
N LEU A 76 -26.05 3.06 62.46
CA LEU A 76 -25.41 3.11 63.77
C LEU A 76 -24.32 2.03 63.90
N LYS A 77 -23.15 2.44 64.41
CA LYS A 77 -22.07 1.53 64.87
C LYS A 77 -22.55 0.74 66.09
N ALA A 78 -22.32 -0.58 66.08
CA ALA A 78 -22.46 -1.41 67.26
C ALA A 78 -21.18 -1.34 68.11
N GLU A 79 -21.25 -0.72 69.28
CA GLU A 79 -20.34 -0.98 70.40
C GLU A 79 -21.15 -1.44 71.61
N THR A 80 -20.55 -2.43 72.26
CA THR A 80 -20.86 -3.19 73.49
C THR A 80 -21.64 -2.50 74.62
N GLY A 81 -22.57 -3.23 75.25
CA GLY A 81 -23.00 -2.98 76.64
C GLY A 81 -24.45 -3.34 76.96
N SER A 82 -24.65 -4.31 77.86
CA SER A 82 -25.93 -4.86 78.36
C SER A 82 -26.68 -3.92 79.36
N PRO A 83 -27.74 -4.38 80.06
CA PRO A 83 -29.16 -4.19 79.72
C PRO A 83 -29.90 -3.29 80.73
N ASP A 84 -31.09 -2.75 80.41
CA ASP A 84 -32.27 -3.02 81.24
C ASP A 84 -33.61 -2.44 80.72
N SER A 85 -34.64 -3.24 81.00
CA SER A 85 -36.02 -2.91 81.38
C SER A 85 -36.95 -2.07 80.47
N SER A 86 -38.09 -2.72 80.17
CA SER A 86 -39.46 -2.18 80.21
C SER A 86 -39.85 -1.17 79.11
N GLN A 87 -41.06 -1.08 78.59
CA GLN A 87 -42.33 -1.78 78.74
C GLN A 87 -43.22 -1.19 77.64
N HIS A 88 -44.17 -1.98 77.15
CA HIS A 88 -45.47 -1.48 76.65
C HIS A 88 -45.50 -0.67 75.35
N ASN A 89 -46.49 -0.82 74.49
CA ASN A 89 -47.54 -1.79 74.27
C ASN A 89 -48.23 -1.27 73.01
N ARG A 90 -48.71 -2.20 72.17
CA ARG A 90 -50.01 -2.11 71.49
C ARG A 90 -50.18 -0.94 70.49
N SER A 91 -50.76 -1.16 69.33
CA SER A 91 -51.81 -2.12 69.06
C SER A 91 -52.19 -1.99 67.60
N MET A 92 -52.37 -3.14 66.95
CA MET A 92 -53.57 -3.49 66.19
C MET A 92 -53.84 -2.70 64.89
N ASN A 93 -54.33 -3.30 63.82
CA ASN A 93 -55.01 -4.58 63.66
C ASN A 93 -55.01 -4.84 62.15
N TYR A 94 -54.54 -6.01 61.71
CA TYR A 94 -55.36 -7.21 61.46
C TYR A 94 -55.78 -7.29 59.99
N ARG A 95 -55.27 -8.29 59.26
CA ARG A 95 -55.66 -9.73 59.25
C ARG A 95 -56.48 -9.95 57.97
N ARG A 96 -56.43 -11.08 57.26
CA ARG A 96 -55.94 -12.40 57.63
C ARG A 96 -55.83 -13.28 56.39
N ASP A 97 -54.86 -14.20 56.48
CA ASP A 97 -54.94 -15.64 56.17
C ASP A 97 -55.44 -16.13 54.81
N ALA A 98 -55.02 -17.30 54.35
CA ALA A 98 -53.87 -18.17 54.64
C ALA A 98 -54.09 -19.41 53.77
N GLY A 99 -52.99 -20.11 53.49
CA GLY A 99 -53.01 -21.55 53.22
C GLY A 99 -53.11 -21.89 51.73
N LEU A 100 -52.09 -22.51 51.16
CA LEU A 100 -51.56 -23.87 51.41
C LEU A 100 -51.99 -24.76 50.24
N ALA A 101 -50.98 -25.30 49.56
CA ALA A 101 -50.96 -26.36 48.54
C ALA A 101 -50.44 -25.81 47.20
N ASP A 102 -49.14 -25.70 47.06
CA ASP A 102 -48.27 -26.74 46.48
C ASP A 102 -48.50 -27.02 45.00
N MET A 103 -47.41 -26.72 44.28
CA MET A 103 -46.84 -27.56 43.23
C MET A 103 -47.63 -27.78 41.94
N LYS A 104 -47.01 -27.22 40.89
CA LYS A 104 -47.00 -27.58 39.46
C LYS A 104 -47.71 -26.56 38.58
N ILE A 105 -47.02 -26.23 37.49
CA ILE A 105 -47.36 -25.25 36.43
C ILE A 105 -46.84 -23.82 36.73
N ALA A 106 -45.53 -23.69 36.88
CA ALA A 106 -44.81 -22.41 36.67
C ALA A 106 -43.70 -22.56 35.60
N HIS A 107 -43.93 -23.42 34.60
CA HIS A 107 -43.00 -23.65 33.49
C HIS A 107 -43.51 -23.12 32.14
N ALA A 108 -44.57 -22.29 32.11
CA ALA A 108 -45.18 -21.83 30.85
C ALA A 108 -45.41 -20.31 30.72
N ILE A 109 -45.08 -19.47 31.72
CA ILE A 109 -45.30 -18.00 31.61
C ILE A 109 -44.05 -17.24 32.09
N LYS A 110 -42.89 -17.56 31.51
CA LYS A 110 -41.67 -16.74 31.60
C LYS A 110 -41.07 -16.43 30.23
N ALA A 111 -41.83 -16.68 29.16
CA ALA A 111 -41.42 -16.46 27.77
C ALA A 111 -41.85 -15.09 27.20
N THR A 112 -42.54 -14.22 27.94
CA THR A 112 -43.14 -13.00 27.38
C THR A 112 -43.16 -11.79 28.32
N GLN A 113 -42.04 -11.46 28.98
CA GLN A 113 -41.82 -10.11 29.51
C GLN A 113 -40.43 -9.59 29.11
N VAL A 114 -40.37 -9.11 27.87
CA VAL A 114 -39.76 -7.87 27.39
C VAL A 114 -38.64 -7.32 28.30
N ALA A 115 -37.40 -7.50 27.82
CA ALA A 115 -36.24 -6.74 28.26
C ALA A 115 -36.56 -5.23 28.21
N LYS A 116 -36.48 -4.56 29.36
CA LYS A 116 -36.50 -3.09 29.41
C LYS A 116 -35.33 -2.57 28.55
N PRO A 117 -35.54 -1.55 27.70
CA PRO A 117 -34.45 -0.98 26.92
C PRO A 117 -33.45 -0.32 27.87
N TYR A 118 -32.16 -0.53 27.62
CA TYR A 118 -31.09 0.24 28.25
C TYR A 118 -31.31 1.74 27.99
N PRO A 119 -30.93 2.64 28.92
CA PRO A 119 -31.05 4.07 28.70
C PRO A 119 -30.23 4.48 27.46
N LYS A 120 -30.91 5.06 26.47
CA LYS A 120 -30.33 5.62 25.24
C LYS A 120 -29.26 6.65 25.62
N ILE A 121 -28.01 6.43 25.22
CA ILE A 121 -26.95 7.43 25.39
C ILE A 121 -27.13 8.45 24.26
N GLU A 122 -27.58 9.67 24.59
CA GLU A 122 -27.69 10.75 23.61
C GLU A 122 -26.30 11.36 23.33
N HIS A 123 -25.74 11.02 22.16
CA HIS A 123 -24.56 11.69 21.62
C HIS A 123 -24.95 13.05 21.04
N LYS A 124 -24.55 14.14 21.70
CA LYS A 124 -24.71 15.49 21.15
C LYS A 124 -23.77 15.69 19.96
N GLY A 125 -24.30 15.77 18.74
CA GLY A 125 -23.63 16.50 17.65
C GLY A 125 -23.32 15.77 16.34
N ALA A 126 -23.62 14.47 16.19
CA ALA A 126 -23.50 13.80 14.89
C ALA A 126 -24.70 12.87 14.66
N MET A 127 -25.50 13.16 13.62
CA MET A 127 -26.53 12.23 13.15
C MET A 127 -25.86 11.10 12.37
N TYR A 128 -25.37 10.09 13.08
CA TYR A 128 -25.02 8.83 12.44
C TYR A 128 -26.31 8.13 12.01
N MET A 129 -26.34 7.63 10.78
CA MET A 129 -27.50 6.88 10.25
C MET A 129 -27.87 5.72 11.17
N ILE A 130 -26.85 5.03 11.68
CA ILE A 130 -26.97 3.90 12.58
C ILE A 130 -26.68 4.32 14.03
N ASP A 131 -27.58 3.90 14.92
CA ASP A 131 -27.46 4.02 16.36
C ASP A 131 -26.18 3.35 16.89
N TYR A 132 -25.52 4.01 17.84
CA TYR A 132 -24.24 3.56 18.39
C TYR A 132 -24.34 2.17 18.99
N ASP A 133 -25.34 1.94 19.84
CA ASP A 133 -25.50 0.70 20.59
C ASP A 133 -25.84 -0.48 19.65
N ALA A 134 -26.64 -0.23 18.62
CA ALA A 134 -26.99 -1.24 17.62
C ALA A 134 -25.75 -1.75 16.86
N GLN A 135 -24.92 -0.85 16.34
CA GLN A 135 -23.71 -1.22 15.62
C GLN A 135 -22.68 -1.90 16.53
N THR A 136 -22.46 -1.36 17.74
CA THR A 136 -21.52 -1.94 18.70
C THR A 136 -21.97 -3.33 19.16
N ARG A 137 -23.28 -3.56 19.34
CA ARG A 137 -23.79 -4.89 19.68
C ARG A 137 -23.51 -5.92 18.59
N LEU A 138 -23.68 -5.54 17.32
CA LEU A 138 -23.36 -6.42 16.20
C LEU A 138 -21.84 -6.68 16.10
N GLU A 139 -21.01 -5.65 16.30
CA GLU A 139 -19.56 -5.81 16.38
C GLU A 139 -19.14 -6.80 17.49
N LEU A 140 -19.76 -6.75 18.66
CA LEU A 140 -19.47 -7.70 19.74
C LEU A 140 -19.81 -9.15 19.37
N LEU A 141 -20.87 -9.38 18.59
CA LEU A 141 -21.20 -10.70 18.06
C LEU A 141 -20.16 -11.16 17.02
N HIS A 142 -19.75 -10.24 16.14
CA HIS A 142 -18.70 -10.49 15.15
C HIS A 142 -17.37 -10.89 15.79
N ARG A 143 -16.99 -10.21 16.87
CA ARG A 143 -15.79 -10.55 17.67
C ARG A 143 -15.86 -11.96 18.25
N SER A 144 -17.03 -12.36 18.78
CA SER A 144 -17.20 -13.73 19.29
C SER A 144 -17.07 -14.80 18.20
N ASP A 145 -17.52 -14.51 16.97
CA ASP A 145 -17.33 -15.41 15.83
C ASP A 145 -15.85 -15.47 15.40
N GLU A 146 -15.12 -14.35 15.46
CA GLU A 146 -13.68 -14.27 15.18
C GLU A 146 -12.84 -15.04 16.21
N ASP A 147 -13.13 -14.86 17.50
CA ASP A 147 -12.44 -15.56 18.59
C ASP A 147 -12.54 -17.09 18.39
N ARG A 148 -13.73 -17.59 18.07
CA ARG A 148 -13.95 -19.01 17.75
C ARG A 148 -13.11 -19.46 16.55
N LEU A 149 -13.05 -18.67 15.48
CA LEU A 149 -12.26 -19.01 14.30
C LEU A 149 -10.75 -19.05 14.61
N TYR A 150 -10.24 -18.11 15.40
CA TYR A 150 -8.83 -18.10 15.79
C TYR A 150 -8.48 -19.25 16.76
N GLU A 151 -9.40 -19.63 17.66
CA GLU A 151 -9.26 -20.84 18.47
C GLU A 151 -9.16 -22.10 17.58
N GLU A 152 -10.03 -22.23 16.58
CA GLU A 152 -9.96 -23.33 15.60
C GLU A 152 -8.61 -23.35 14.85
N PHE A 153 -8.09 -22.19 14.44
CA PHE A 153 -6.77 -22.09 13.80
C PHE A 153 -5.67 -22.53 14.75
N HIS A 154 -5.72 -22.13 16.03
CA HIS A 154 -4.73 -22.53 17.02
C HIS A 154 -4.70 -24.04 17.23
N ASP A 155 -5.87 -24.65 17.42
CA ASP A 155 -6.01 -26.10 17.56
C ASP A 155 -5.50 -26.85 16.34
N GLN A 156 -5.82 -26.35 15.14
CA GLN A 156 -5.37 -26.96 13.90
C GLN A 156 -3.86 -26.84 13.71
N ARG A 157 -3.25 -25.70 14.06
CA ARG A 157 -1.79 -25.51 14.02
C ARG A 157 -1.07 -26.49 14.93
N THR A 158 -1.59 -26.68 16.15
CA THR A 158 -1.02 -27.60 17.14
C THR A 158 -1.07 -29.04 16.64
N LYS A 159 -2.23 -29.48 16.12
CA LYS A 159 -2.40 -30.82 15.53
C LYS A 159 -1.47 -31.05 14.35
N GLU A 160 -1.41 -30.11 13.42
CA GLU A 160 -0.53 -30.20 12.24
C GLU A 160 0.95 -30.19 12.61
N SER A 161 1.36 -29.41 13.63
CA SER A 161 2.75 -29.39 14.10
C SER A 161 3.14 -30.74 14.71
N ALA A 162 2.27 -31.29 15.57
CA ALA A 162 2.50 -32.60 16.18
C ALA A 162 2.56 -33.72 15.12
N GLN A 163 1.66 -33.68 14.13
CA GLN A 163 1.68 -34.63 13.02
C GLN A 163 2.96 -34.49 12.17
N PHE A 164 3.38 -33.27 11.85
CA PHE A 164 4.60 -33.02 11.09
C PHE A 164 5.85 -33.52 11.83
N GLU A 165 5.94 -33.29 13.14
CA GLU A 165 7.04 -33.79 13.98
C GLU A 165 7.07 -35.31 14.03
N HIS A 166 5.91 -35.95 14.18
CA HIS A 166 5.79 -37.41 14.17
C HIS A 166 6.26 -38.01 12.85
N GLU A 167 5.69 -37.55 11.72
CA GLU A 167 6.07 -38.03 10.39
C GLU A 167 7.55 -37.77 10.09
N THR A 168 8.06 -36.59 10.47
CA THR A 168 9.49 -36.28 10.28
C THR A 168 10.36 -37.21 11.10
N LYS A 169 10.00 -37.50 12.36
CA LYS A 169 10.75 -38.42 13.21
C LYS A 169 10.78 -39.83 12.61
N GLU A 170 9.64 -40.35 12.17
CA GLU A 170 9.56 -41.67 11.51
C GLU A 170 10.40 -41.73 10.23
N GLU A 171 10.32 -40.71 9.36
CA GLU A 171 11.12 -40.63 8.14
C GLU A 171 12.63 -40.63 8.46
N TRP A 172 13.04 -39.90 9.50
CA TRP A 172 14.43 -39.85 9.95
C TRP A 172 14.90 -41.20 10.53
N GLU A 173 14.08 -41.84 11.37
CA GLU A 173 14.40 -43.15 11.96
C GLU A 173 14.56 -44.23 10.88
N GLN A 174 13.67 -44.26 9.88
CA GLN A 174 13.76 -45.21 8.76
C GLN A 174 15.02 -44.98 7.92
N ALA A 175 15.32 -43.72 7.58
CA ALA A 175 16.50 -43.39 6.78
C ALA A 175 17.81 -43.71 7.52
N LEU A 176 17.87 -43.45 8.84
CA LEU A 176 19.02 -43.80 9.67
C LEU A 176 19.18 -45.32 9.83
N ALA A 177 18.08 -46.07 9.97
CA ALA A 177 18.11 -47.53 10.02
C ALA A 177 18.61 -48.15 8.71
N GLU A 178 18.18 -47.62 7.56
CA GLU A 178 18.67 -48.06 6.25
C GLU A 178 20.16 -47.72 6.06
N PHE A 179 20.57 -46.53 6.50
CA PHE A 179 21.98 -46.14 6.49
C PHE A 179 22.84 -47.06 7.35
N ALA A 180 22.40 -47.39 8.57
CA ALA A 180 23.10 -48.30 9.46
C ALA A 180 23.32 -49.68 8.81
N ARG A 181 22.29 -50.24 8.16
CA ARG A 181 22.41 -51.52 7.42
C ARG A 181 23.42 -51.44 6.26
N LYS A 182 23.49 -50.31 5.55
CA LYS A 182 24.46 -50.08 4.47
C LYS A 182 25.88 -49.89 5.01
N PHE A 183 26.02 -49.24 6.15
CA PHE A 183 27.30 -49.03 6.83
C PHE A 183 27.90 -50.35 7.33
N GLU A 184 27.08 -51.22 7.95
CA GLU A 184 27.49 -52.57 8.39
C GLU A 184 27.97 -53.46 7.23
N LYS A 185 27.40 -53.29 6.03
CA LYS A 185 27.81 -54.00 4.81
C LYS A 185 29.05 -53.40 4.14
N GLY A 186 29.67 -52.37 4.70
CA GLY A 186 30.81 -51.65 4.11
C GLY A 186 30.45 -50.83 2.87
N GLN A 187 29.17 -50.59 2.61
CA GLN A 187 28.66 -49.90 1.41
C GLN A 187 28.44 -48.40 1.62
N ALA A 188 28.69 -47.87 2.82
CA ALA A 188 28.55 -46.46 3.16
C ALA A 188 29.65 -46.01 4.13
N ASN A 189 30.05 -44.75 4.06
CA ASN A 189 31.07 -44.16 4.92
C ASN A 189 30.56 -42.90 5.67
N SER A 190 31.44 -42.27 6.45
CA SER A 190 31.08 -41.06 7.21
C SER A 190 30.62 -39.89 6.33
N LYS A 191 31.16 -39.73 5.12
CA LYS A 191 30.75 -38.68 4.18
C LYS A 191 29.31 -38.93 3.69
N ASN A 192 28.94 -40.19 3.45
CA ASN A 192 27.57 -40.56 3.10
C ASN A 192 26.56 -40.26 4.24
N LYS A 193 27.00 -40.31 5.51
CA LYS A 193 26.18 -39.95 6.67
C LYS A 193 25.85 -38.46 6.67
N ASP A 194 26.86 -37.62 6.46
CA ASP A 194 26.71 -36.17 6.46
C ASP A 194 25.83 -35.70 5.29
N ASP A 195 26.01 -36.32 4.11
CA ASP A 195 25.17 -36.07 2.94
C ASP A 195 23.70 -36.47 3.19
N LEU A 196 23.45 -37.61 3.85
CA LEU A 196 22.10 -38.05 4.21
C LEU A 196 21.43 -37.08 5.19
N ILE A 197 22.13 -36.66 6.25
CA ILE A 197 21.62 -35.69 7.23
C ILE A 197 21.27 -34.37 6.52
N ARG A 198 22.14 -33.90 5.63
CA ARG A 198 21.89 -32.70 4.83
C ARG A 198 20.65 -32.85 3.95
N GLN A 199 20.50 -33.97 3.26
CA GLN A 199 19.33 -34.25 2.41
C GLN A 199 18.03 -34.29 3.22
N LEU A 200 18.02 -34.98 4.37
CA LEU A 200 16.87 -35.06 5.26
C LEU A 200 16.50 -33.70 5.85
N THR A 201 17.49 -32.87 6.18
CA THR A 201 17.28 -31.50 6.66
C THR A 201 16.63 -30.62 5.59
N ILE A 202 17.17 -30.63 4.36
CA ILE A 202 16.60 -29.88 3.22
C ILE A 202 15.17 -30.37 2.91
N LYS A 203 14.93 -31.68 2.96
CA LYS A 203 13.61 -32.27 2.73
C LYS A 203 12.61 -31.79 3.80
N ARG A 204 13.02 -31.80 5.07
CA ARG A 204 12.22 -31.31 6.20
C ARG A 204 11.87 -29.83 6.03
N GLU A 205 12.85 -28.99 5.70
CA GLU A 205 12.64 -27.56 5.48
C GLU A 205 11.65 -27.29 4.35
N LYS A 206 11.79 -27.98 3.20
CA LYS A 206 10.84 -27.86 2.08
C LYS A 206 9.43 -28.32 2.45
N LYS A 207 9.30 -29.43 3.19
CA LYS A 207 8.00 -29.95 3.66
C LYS A 207 7.34 -28.96 4.63
N LEU A 208 8.14 -28.39 5.55
CA LEU A 208 7.68 -27.38 6.51
C LEU A 208 7.25 -26.08 5.82
N GLU A 209 8.01 -25.59 4.85
CA GLU A 209 7.66 -24.41 4.06
C GLU A 209 6.35 -24.60 3.29
N THR A 210 6.19 -25.77 2.66
CA THR A 210 4.95 -26.14 1.95
C THR A 210 3.75 -26.19 2.92
N LEU A 211 3.92 -26.78 4.10
CA LEU A 211 2.89 -26.85 5.14
C LEU A 211 2.49 -25.44 5.61
N HIS A 212 3.47 -24.58 5.92
CA HIS A 212 3.21 -23.20 6.30
C HIS A 212 2.50 -22.40 5.21
N SER A 213 2.87 -22.60 3.94
CA SER A 213 2.24 -21.92 2.82
C SER A 213 0.76 -22.30 2.69
N LYS A 214 0.46 -23.60 2.65
CA LYS A 214 -0.93 -24.13 2.58
C LYS A 214 -1.77 -23.68 3.78
N ARG A 215 -1.17 -23.70 4.98
CA ARG A 215 -1.84 -23.21 6.20
C ARG A 215 -2.22 -21.74 6.09
N ARG A 216 -1.28 -20.87 5.72
CA ARG A 216 -1.55 -19.43 5.56
C ARG A 216 -2.64 -19.16 4.53
N GLU A 217 -2.64 -19.89 3.42
CA GLU A 217 -3.67 -19.77 2.39
C GLU A 217 -5.06 -20.15 2.91
N ARG A 218 -5.16 -21.30 3.61
CA ARG A 218 -6.43 -21.76 4.21
C ARG A 218 -6.96 -20.80 5.28
N GLU A 219 -6.09 -20.32 6.17
CA GLU A 219 -6.46 -19.36 7.22
C GLU A 219 -6.98 -18.05 6.58
N ARG A 220 -6.25 -17.48 5.61
CA ARG A 220 -6.69 -16.29 4.87
C ARG A 220 -8.04 -16.47 4.20
N HIS A 221 -8.28 -17.64 3.58
CA HIS A 221 -9.54 -17.91 2.91
C HIS A 221 -10.72 -17.92 3.88
N LYS A 222 -10.60 -18.66 4.98
CA LYS A 222 -11.64 -18.73 6.02
C LYS A 222 -11.89 -17.37 6.69
N THR A 223 -10.84 -16.60 6.96
CA THR A 223 -11.00 -15.23 7.47
C THR A 223 -11.75 -14.35 6.47
N ALA A 224 -11.41 -14.40 5.18
CA ALA A 224 -12.10 -13.61 4.17
C ALA A 224 -13.59 -13.96 4.06
N GLU A 225 -13.95 -15.24 4.13
CA GLU A 225 -15.36 -15.68 4.17
C GLU A 225 -16.11 -15.16 5.40
N LEU A 226 -15.46 -15.19 6.57
CA LEU A 226 -16.05 -14.63 7.79
C LEU A 226 -16.27 -13.12 7.66
N VAL A 227 -15.28 -12.38 7.13
CA VAL A 227 -15.41 -10.94 6.89
C VAL A 227 -16.54 -10.64 5.91
N ASP A 228 -16.69 -11.44 4.85
CA ASP A 228 -17.78 -11.27 3.88
C ASP A 228 -19.16 -11.46 4.53
N LYS A 229 -19.30 -12.46 5.40
CA LYS A 229 -20.52 -12.68 6.19
C LYS A 229 -20.80 -11.48 7.11
N GLN A 230 -19.81 -11.05 7.88
CA GLN A 230 -19.94 -9.93 8.82
C GLN A 230 -20.24 -8.60 8.11
N ALA A 231 -19.58 -8.35 6.97
CA ALA A 231 -19.82 -7.18 6.15
C ALA A 231 -21.27 -7.14 5.66
N LYS A 232 -21.83 -8.28 5.25
CA LYS A 232 -23.23 -8.39 4.86
C LYS A 232 -24.18 -8.09 6.02
N GLU A 233 -23.94 -8.66 7.20
CA GLU A 233 -24.76 -8.39 8.39
C GLU A 233 -24.70 -6.91 8.82
N MET A 234 -23.53 -6.28 8.73
CA MET A 234 -23.39 -4.83 8.96
C MET A 234 -24.17 -4.02 7.93
N LEU A 235 -24.05 -4.34 6.64
CA LEU A 235 -24.78 -3.64 5.58
C LEU A 235 -26.30 -3.86 5.67
N ASP A 236 -26.77 -5.02 6.14
CA ASP A 236 -28.19 -5.29 6.39
C ASP A 236 -28.75 -4.40 7.51
N LEU A 237 -27.92 -4.06 8.51
CA LEU A 237 -28.25 -3.08 9.54
C LEU A 237 -28.46 -1.68 8.91
N PHE A 238 -27.54 -1.23 8.03
CA PHE A 238 -27.70 0.01 7.24
C PHE A 238 -28.93 -0.03 6.33
N LYS A 239 -29.19 -1.16 5.66
CA LYS A 239 -30.33 -1.34 4.76
C LYS A 239 -31.67 -1.18 5.49
N THR A 240 -31.78 -1.76 6.68
CA THR A 240 -33.00 -1.66 7.52
C THR A 240 -33.29 -0.20 7.83
N GLN A 241 -32.28 0.53 8.29
CA GLN A 241 -32.42 1.96 8.58
C GLN A 241 -32.73 2.80 7.33
N ARG A 242 -32.04 2.57 6.21
CA ARG A 242 -32.30 3.30 4.94
C ARG A 242 -33.72 3.10 4.43
N SER A 243 -34.32 1.95 4.70
CA SER A 243 -35.72 1.66 4.32
C SER A 243 -36.73 2.44 5.16
N GLU A 244 -36.37 2.78 6.40
CA GLU A 244 -37.21 3.57 7.31
C GLU A 244 -37.15 5.08 6.99
N TYR A 245 -36.04 5.58 6.45
CA TYR A 245 -35.84 6.98 6.08
C TYR A 245 -35.81 7.14 4.55
N SER A 246 -36.96 7.48 3.95
CA SER A 246 -37.19 7.65 2.49
C SER A 246 -36.39 8.77 1.77
N GLN A 247 -35.21 9.17 2.26
CA GLN A 247 -34.46 10.33 1.77
C GLN A 247 -32.99 10.06 1.39
N ASN A 248 -32.50 8.82 1.42
CA ASN A 248 -31.09 8.53 1.04
C ASN A 248 -30.96 8.09 -0.42
N ASP A 249 -30.17 8.85 -1.19
CA ASP A 249 -29.80 8.54 -2.58
C ASP A 249 -28.85 7.33 -2.73
N TYR A 250 -28.29 6.81 -1.63
CA TYR A 250 -27.40 5.65 -1.68
C TYR A 250 -28.18 4.31 -1.75
N PRO A 251 -27.86 3.42 -2.69
CA PRO A 251 -28.65 2.21 -2.92
C PRO A 251 -28.62 1.25 -1.74
N THR A 252 -29.76 0.62 -1.43
CA THR A 252 -29.89 -0.35 -0.32
C THR A 252 -29.20 -1.69 -0.59
N THR A 253 -28.99 -2.03 -1.85
CA THR A 253 -28.30 -3.25 -2.29
C THR A 253 -27.18 -2.88 -3.25
N PRO A 254 -26.07 -3.65 -3.30
CA PRO A 254 -24.98 -3.39 -4.23
C PRO A 254 -25.50 -3.30 -5.68
N PRO A 255 -25.26 -2.18 -6.39
CA PRO A 255 -25.63 -2.05 -7.79
C PRO A 255 -24.84 -3.01 -8.69
N PRO A 256 -25.36 -3.38 -9.86
CA PRO A 256 -24.58 -4.11 -10.86
C PRO A 256 -23.29 -3.36 -11.28
N PRO A 257 -22.23 -4.08 -11.67
CA PRO A 257 -20.95 -3.49 -12.07
C PRO A 257 -21.04 -2.87 -13.47
N PHE A 258 -21.36 -1.58 -13.52
CA PHE A 258 -21.35 -0.78 -14.74
C PHE A 258 -20.14 0.17 -14.78
N PRO A 259 -19.67 0.55 -15.98
CA PRO A 259 -18.69 1.61 -16.14
C PRO A 259 -19.11 2.88 -15.39
N PRO A 260 -18.16 3.61 -14.77
CA PRO A 260 -18.47 4.85 -14.07
C PRO A 260 -19.01 5.91 -15.03
N SER A 261 -19.95 6.72 -14.55
CA SER A 261 -20.60 7.78 -15.34
C SER A 261 -19.72 8.99 -15.62
N CYS A 262 -18.67 9.19 -14.83
CA CYS A 262 -17.70 10.29 -14.96
C CYS A 262 -16.29 9.84 -14.57
N SER A 263 -15.28 10.62 -14.94
CA SER A 263 -13.89 10.35 -14.56
C SER A 263 -13.62 10.72 -13.09
N LYS A 264 -12.55 10.19 -12.51
CA LYS A 264 -12.02 10.59 -11.20
C LYS A 264 -11.84 12.11 -11.11
N ARG A 265 -11.37 12.73 -12.20
CA ARG A 265 -11.08 14.17 -12.28
C ARG A 265 -12.32 15.05 -12.28
N ASP A 266 -13.48 14.50 -12.64
CA ASP A 266 -14.76 15.21 -12.54
C ASP A 266 -15.27 15.28 -11.08
N ILE A 267 -14.83 14.35 -10.23
CA ILE A 267 -15.15 14.33 -8.79
C ILE A 267 -14.17 15.22 -8.01
N TYR A 268 -12.87 15.06 -8.25
CA TYR A 268 -11.84 15.92 -7.65
C TYR A 268 -10.60 16.02 -8.54
N THR A 269 -10.01 17.21 -8.63
CA THR A 269 -8.84 17.46 -9.48
C THR A 269 -7.51 17.34 -8.75
N SER A 270 -7.52 17.46 -7.42
CA SER A 270 -6.29 17.48 -6.62
C SER A 270 -6.51 16.96 -5.20
N THR A 271 -5.47 16.40 -4.58
CA THR A 271 -5.56 15.80 -3.24
C THR A 271 -5.82 16.82 -2.13
N GLU A 272 -5.52 18.10 -2.35
CA GLU A 272 -5.84 19.20 -1.44
C GLU A 272 -7.34 19.34 -1.19
N PHE A 273 -8.18 18.82 -2.10
CA PHE A 273 -9.63 18.71 -1.87
C PHE A 273 -9.95 17.94 -0.57
N PHE A 274 -9.11 16.97 -0.21
CA PHE A 274 -9.29 16.11 0.97
C PHE A 274 -8.46 16.54 2.18
N SER A 275 -7.84 17.72 2.21
CA SER A 275 -6.90 18.11 3.27
C SER A 275 -7.46 17.92 4.68
N SER A 276 -8.70 18.36 4.94
CA SER A 276 -9.33 18.19 6.26
C SER A 276 -9.60 16.73 6.62
N ILE A 277 -9.99 15.91 5.64
CA ILE A 277 -10.26 14.48 5.82
C ILE A 277 -8.95 13.73 6.08
N ASP A 278 -7.90 14.05 5.31
CA ASP A 278 -6.58 13.46 5.45
C ASP A 278 -5.96 13.81 6.81
N GLU A 279 -6.19 15.02 7.33
CA GLU A 279 -5.77 15.42 8.68
C GLU A 279 -6.44 14.58 9.78
N ILE A 280 -7.74 14.33 9.67
CA ILE A 280 -8.47 13.46 10.60
C ILE A 280 -7.95 12.02 10.54
N ALA A 281 -7.71 11.50 9.33
CA ALA A 281 -7.13 10.17 9.15
C ALA A 281 -5.73 10.07 9.77
N MET A 282 -4.89 11.10 9.60
CA MET A 282 -3.57 11.20 10.23
C MET A 282 -3.64 11.25 11.75
N TYR A 283 -4.60 11.99 12.31
CA TYR A 283 -4.83 12.05 13.75
C TYR A 283 -5.27 10.68 14.29
N CYS A 284 -6.30 10.07 13.71
CA CYS A 284 -6.81 8.76 14.10
C CYS A 284 -5.75 7.65 13.93
N ALA A 285 -4.84 7.80 12.97
CA ALA A 285 -3.73 6.87 12.80
C ALA A 285 -2.69 6.93 13.94
N ARG A 286 -2.67 7.98 14.77
CA ARG A 286 -1.80 8.08 15.95
C ARG A 286 -2.49 7.62 17.24
N SER A 287 -3.81 7.50 17.23
CA SER A 287 -4.61 7.11 18.39
C SER A 287 -4.77 5.60 18.52
N GLU A 288 -4.87 5.11 19.76
CA GLU A 288 -5.17 3.70 20.08
C GLU A 288 -6.68 3.46 20.09
N VAL A 289 -7.28 3.39 18.91
CA VAL A 289 -8.69 3.01 18.76
C VAL A 289 -8.81 1.49 18.69
N THR A 290 -9.66 0.92 19.54
CA THR A 290 -9.77 -0.54 19.76
C THR A 290 -11.03 -1.17 19.17
N SER A 291 -11.93 -0.39 18.57
CA SER A 291 -13.12 -0.90 17.89
C SER A 291 -13.24 -0.35 16.47
N PHE A 292 -13.83 -1.14 15.58
CA PHE A 292 -14.11 -0.70 14.20
C PHE A 292 -15.16 0.40 14.21
N THR A 293 -16.16 0.27 15.08
CA THR A 293 -17.22 1.26 15.25
C THR A 293 -16.68 2.62 15.66
N ASP A 294 -15.85 2.69 16.69
CA ASP A 294 -15.25 3.97 17.14
C ASP A 294 -14.31 4.53 16.08
N LEU A 295 -13.54 3.67 15.41
CA LEU A 295 -12.62 4.09 14.36
C LEU A 295 -13.38 4.76 13.21
N ILE A 296 -14.44 4.13 12.70
CA ILE A 296 -15.22 4.72 11.61
C ILE A 296 -15.90 6.00 12.05
N ARG A 297 -16.46 6.06 13.26
CA ARG A 297 -17.08 7.32 13.76
C ARG A 297 -16.07 8.46 13.87
N ALA A 298 -14.84 8.17 14.29
CA ALA A 298 -13.76 9.15 14.35
C ALA A 298 -13.26 9.55 12.96
N LEU A 299 -13.04 8.59 12.06
CA LEU A 299 -12.56 8.85 10.69
C LEU A 299 -13.55 9.65 9.85
N THR A 300 -14.85 9.41 10.05
CA THR A 300 -15.93 10.04 9.27
C THR A 300 -16.44 11.33 9.91
N GLN A 301 -15.80 11.80 10.98
CA GLN A 301 -16.16 13.06 11.60
C GLN A 301 -16.00 14.21 10.59
N GLY A 302 -17.10 14.89 10.25
CA GLY A 302 -17.08 15.99 9.29
C GLY A 302 -16.99 15.57 7.82
N ALA A 303 -17.09 14.28 7.51
CA ALA A 303 -17.27 13.80 6.14
C ALA A 303 -18.62 14.29 5.59
N ARG A 304 -18.63 14.77 4.34
CA ARG A 304 -19.82 15.36 3.69
C ARG A 304 -20.39 14.49 2.59
N SER A 305 -19.64 13.46 2.18
CA SER A 305 -19.98 12.56 1.10
C SER A 305 -19.43 11.16 1.37
N ASP A 306 -19.94 10.16 0.65
CA ASP A 306 -19.38 8.81 0.68
C ASP A 306 -17.93 8.77 0.18
N VAL A 307 -17.57 9.70 -0.72
CA VAL A 307 -16.20 9.88 -1.20
C VAL A 307 -15.26 10.30 -0.06
N ASP A 308 -15.67 11.25 0.79
CA ASP A 308 -14.90 11.65 1.98
C ASP A 308 -14.73 10.49 2.95
N ILE A 309 -15.78 9.69 3.16
CA ILE A 309 -15.74 8.52 4.05
C ILE A 309 -14.74 7.48 3.52
N ALA A 310 -14.85 7.12 2.24
CA ALA A 310 -13.94 6.17 1.61
C ALA A 310 -12.50 6.71 1.60
N ARG A 311 -12.33 8.02 1.41
CA ARG A 311 -11.03 8.69 1.48
C ARG A 311 -10.42 8.57 2.87
N ALA A 312 -11.17 8.85 3.93
CA ALA A 312 -10.70 8.75 5.30
C ALA A 312 -10.21 7.33 5.63
N ILE A 313 -10.98 6.31 5.22
CA ILE A 313 -10.64 4.89 5.38
C ILE A 313 -9.36 4.55 4.60
N TYR A 314 -9.33 4.88 3.30
CA TYR A 314 -8.16 4.64 2.45
C TYR A 314 -6.91 5.31 3.02
N ARG A 315 -7.02 6.56 3.45
CA ARG A 315 -5.90 7.33 3.98
C ARG A 315 -5.43 6.76 5.32
N TRP A 316 -6.34 6.39 6.22
CA TRP A 316 -5.99 5.76 7.49
C TRP A 316 -5.19 4.46 7.29
N ILE A 317 -5.58 3.63 6.32
CA ILE A 317 -4.84 2.41 5.96
C ILE A 317 -3.47 2.76 5.37
N THR A 318 -3.43 3.65 4.38
CA THR A 318 -2.22 3.98 3.61
C THR A 318 -1.22 4.89 4.32
N ILE A 319 -1.52 5.36 5.53
CA ILE A 319 -0.55 6.03 6.42
C ILE A 319 0.26 5.02 7.24
N LYS A 320 -0.28 3.83 7.47
CA LYS A 320 0.32 2.83 8.35
C LYS A 320 1.52 2.18 7.67
N ASN A 321 2.72 2.52 8.13
CA ASN A 321 3.93 1.88 7.64
C ASN A 321 4.16 0.54 8.34
N LEU A 322 3.62 -0.55 7.77
CA LEU A 322 3.78 -1.89 8.33
C LEU A 322 5.25 -2.35 8.40
N ASN A 323 6.16 -1.79 7.59
CA ASN A 323 7.58 -2.13 7.65
C ASN A 323 8.22 -1.62 8.95
N THR A 324 7.83 -0.44 9.43
CA THR A 324 8.39 0.17 10.64
C THR A 324 7.58 -0.10 11.90
N MET A 325 6.29 -0.41 11.77
CA MET A 325 5.42 -0.67 12.92
C MET A 325 5.87 -1.92 13.68
N ILE A 326 6.06 -1.80 14.98
CA ILE A 326 6.29 -2.94 15.88
C ILE A 326 4.96 -3.23 16.56
N PHE A 327 4.52 -4.47 16.48
CA PHE A 327 3.31 -4.92 17.16
C PHE A 327 3.72 -5.72 18.37
N ASP A 328 3.17 -5.38 19.53
CA ASP A 328 3.25 -6.21 20.72
C ASP A 328 2.45 -7.52 20.50
N ASP A 329 2.89 -8.60 21.12
CA ASP A 329 2.16 -9.87 21.15
C ASP A 329 0.87 -9.78 21.99
N SER A 330 0.71 -8.71 22.78
CA SER A 330 -0.52 -8.39 23.51
C SER A 330 -1.64 -7.78 22.65
N VAL A 331 -1.37 -7.42 21.39
CA VAL A 331 -2.37 -6.82 20.50
C VAL A 331 -3.45 -7.84 20.15
N GLN A 332 -4.70 -7.52 20.48
CA GLN A 332 -5.85 -8.37 20.17
C GLN A 332 -6.10 -8.40 18.65
N ASN A 333 -6.26 -9.61 18.10
CA ASN A 333 -6.40 -9.83 16.65
C ASN A 333 -7.68 -9.23 16.05
N ASP A 334 -8.73 -9.06 16.87
CA ASP A 334 -10.07 -8.56 16.51
C ASP A 334 -10.16 -7.02 16.46
N THR A 335 -9.03 -6.32 16.62
CA THR A 335 -8.95 -4.86 16.54
C THR A 335 -8.47 -4.40 15.17
N PRO A 336 -8.71 -3.13 14.78
CA PRO A 336 -8.09 -2.57 13.57
C PRO A 336 -6.55 -2.71 13.57
N MET A 337 -5.93 -2.66 14.75
CA MET A 337 -4.48 -2.85 14.90
C MET A 337 -4.07 -4.32 14.79
N GLY A 338 -4.92 -5.24 15.27
CA GLY A 338 -4.79 -6.69 15.08
C GLY A 338 -4.84 -7.09 13.60
N LEU A 339 -5.74 -6.49 12.82
CA LEU A 339 -5.77 -6.72 11.36
C LEU A 339 -4.53 -6.16 10.66
N LEU A 340 -4.05 -4.97 11.03
CA LEU A 340 -2.79 -4.44 10.51
C LEU A 340 -1.58 -5.33 10.87
N ARG A 341 -1.55 -5.89 12.08
CA ARG A 341 -0.59 -6.93 12.50
C ARG A 341 -0.71 -8.16 11.60
N GLY A 342 -1.93 -8.63 11.36
CA GLY A 342 -2.21 -9.74 10.48
C GLY A 342 -1.73 -9.51 9.04
N ILE A 343 -1.87 -8.28 8.51
CA ILE A 343 -1.36 -7.93 7.17
C ILE A 343 0.17 -8.00 7.16
N LYS A 344 0.84 -7.47 8.19
CA LYS A 344 2.30 -7.52 8.32
C LYS A 344 2.82 -8.96 8.30
N TYR A 345 2.14 -9.88 8.99
CA TYR A 345 2.55 -11.28 9.08
C TYR A 345 1.86 -12.21 8.06
N GLY A 346 1.08 -11.64 7.13
CA GLY A 346 0.50 -12.35 5.98
C GLY A 346 -0.70 -13.24 6.29
N THR A 347 -1.36 -13.08 7.45
CA THR A 347 -2.61 -13.76 7.82
C THR A 347 -3.85 -12.96 7.43
N GLU A 348 -3.70 -11.67 7.17
CA GLU A 348 -4.77 -10.76 6.69
C GLU A 348 -4.34 -10.06 5.40
N SER A 349 -5.26 -9.34 4.77
CA SER A 349 -4.98 -8.57 3.57
C SER A 349 -5.58 -7.16 3.62
N TYR A 350 -4.95 -6.24 2.89
CA TYR A 350 -5.43 -4.87 2.77
C TYR A 350 -6.86 -4.76 2.22
N HIS A 351 -7.23 -5.63 1.26
CA HIS A 351 -8.54 -5.57 0.63
C HIS A 351 -9.67 -6.09 1.54
N VAL A 352 -9.35 -7.03 2.45
CA VAL A 352 -10.26 -7.51 3.49
C VAL A 352 -10.47 -6.40 4.54
N LEU A 353 -9.39 -5.76 4.99
CA LEU A 353 -9.47 -4.63 5.94
C LEU A 353 -10.28 -3.47 5.36
N PHE A 354 -10.01 -3.06 4.12
CA PHE A 354 -10.74 -1.98 3.46
C PHE A 354 -12.24 -2.30 3.32
N LYS A 355 -12.59 -3.52 2.90
CA LYS A 355 -13.99 -3.97 2.81
C LYS A 355 -14.68 -3.95 4.17
N ARG A 356 -14.03 -4.46 5.22
CA ARG A 356 -14.57 -4.44 6.58
C ARG A 356 -14.83 -3.00 7.05
N LEU A 357 -13.89 -2.08 6.86
CA LEU A 357 -14.08 -0.68 7.23
C LEU A 357 -15.21 -0.02 6.42
N CYS A 358 -15.33 -0.33 5.13
CA CYS A 358 -16.44 0.14 4.30
C CYS A 358 -17.80 -0.34 4.82
N SER A 359 -17.92 -1.60 5.26
CA SER A 359 -19.20 -2.10 5.77
C SER A 359 -19.62 -1.44 7.08
N TYR A 360 -18.67 -1.10 7.96
CA TYR A 360 -18.95 -0.30 9.16
C TYR A 360 -19.33 1.15 8.84
N ALA A 361 -18.94 1.65 7.68
CA ALA A 361 -19.34 2.95 7.16
C ALA A 361 -20.64 2.92 6.32
N GLY A 362 -21.23 1.74 6.08
CA GLY A 362 -22.43 1.60 5.25
C GLY A 362 -22.18 1.71 3.74
N LEU A 363 -20.92 1.56 3.30
CA LEU A 363 -20.52 1.61 1.90
C LEU A 363 -20.49 0.21 1.27
N HIS A 364 -21.06 0.07 0.08
CA HIS A 364 -20.94 -1.15 -0.71
C HIS A 364 -19.53 -1.28 -1.24
N CYS A 365 -18.84 -2.35 -0.84
CA CYS A 365 -17.48 -2.65 -1.24
C CYS A 365 -17.35 -4.13 -1.60
N VAL A 366 -16.82 -4.40 -2.79
CA VAL A 366 -16.56 -5.75 -3.29
C VAL A 366 -15.06 -6.04 -3.33
N VAL A 367 -14.72 -7.33 -3.29
CA VAL A 367 -13.36 -7.82 -3.45
C VAL A 367 -13.26 -8.44 -4.83
N ILE A 368 -12.36 -7.94 -5.66
CA ILE A 368 -12.15 -8.38 -7.04
C ILE A 368 -10.85 -9.17 -7.11
N LYS A 369 -10.93 -10.39 -7.64
CA LYS A 369 -9.77 -11.25 -7.89
C LYS A 369 -9.40 -11.20 -9.37
N GLY A 370 -8.12 -11.28 -9.66
CA GLY A 370 -7.63 -11.25 -11.04
C GLY A 370 -6.13 -11.40 -11.15
N PHE A 371 -5.57 -10.80 -12.19
CA PHE A 371 -4.14 -10.74 -12.47
C PHE A 371 -3.64 -9.31 -12.39
N SER A 372 -2.34 -9.14 -12.16
CA SER A 372 -1.72 -7.82 -12.23
C SER A 372 -0.29 -7.87 -12.74
N LYS A 373 0.16 -6.80 -13.40
CA LYS A 373 1.55 -6.62 -13.84
C LYS A 373 2.45 -6.19 -12.67
N SER A 374 2.48 -7.03 -11.64
CA SER A 374 3.12 -6.79 -10.34
C SER A 374 4.65 -7.00 -10.38
N ALA A 375 5.29 -7.06 -9.21
CA ALA A 375 6.74 -7.24 -9.13
C ALA A 375 7.17 -8.56 -9.79
N GLY A 376 8.17 -8.49 -10.68
CA GLY A 376 8.65 -9.64 -11.44
C GLY A 376 7.99 -9.85 -12.79
N TYR A 377 6.86 -9.18 -13.09
CA TYR A 377 6.29 -9.18 -14.44
C TYR A 377 7.20 -8.42 -15.41
N GLN A 378 7.36 -8.98 -16.62
CA GLN A 378 8.04 -8.31 -17.73
C GLN A 378 7.09 -8.19 -18.94
N PRO A 379 7.23 -7.14 -19.77
CA PRO A 379 6.40 -6.95 -20.95
C PRO A 379 6.36 -8.19 -21.84
N GLY A 380 5.16 -8.61 -22.25
CA GLY A 380 4.93 -9.78 -23.09
C GLY A 380 4.95 -11.12 -22.35
N TYR A 381 4.97 -11.13 -21.01
CA TYR A 381 4.71 -12.36 -20.25
C TYR A 381 3.22 -12.70 -20.26
N SER A 382 2.93 -13.99 -20.43
CA SER A 382 1.60 -14.58 -20.31
C SER A 382 1.20 -14.81 -18.85
N PHE A 383 -0.10 -14.86 -18.59
CA PHE A 383 -0.70 -15.16 -17.29
C PHE A 383 -1.18 -16.62 -17.19
N ASP A 384 -0.29 -17.56 -17.48
CA ASP A 384 -0.60 -19.00 -17.54
C ASP A 384 -0.72 -19.68 -16.17
N ASP A 385 -0.30 -19.01 -15.10
CA ASP A 385 -0.23 -19.59 -13.75
C ASP A 385 -0.61 -18.59 -12.64
N HIS A 386 -0.38 -18.98 -11.39
CA HIS A 386 -0.79 -18.22 -10.23
C HIS A 386 0.20 -17.13 -9.79
N ARG A 387 1.37 -16.98 -10.46
CA ARG A 387 2.46 -16.07 -10.02
C ARG A 387 2.03 -14.61 -9.91
N PHE A 388 1.11 -14.19 -10.76
CA PHE A 388 0.67 -12.79 -10.84
C PHE A 388 -0.77 -12.57 -10.38
N ARG A 389 -1.35 -13.57 -9.68
CA ARG A 389 -2.67 -13.45 -9.08
C ARG A 389 -2.68 -12.37 -8.03
N ASN A 390 -3.75 -11.59 -8.03
CA ASN A 390 -3.87 -10.44 -7.16
C ASN A 390 -5.34 -10.10 -6.87
N THR A 391 -5.55 -9.27 -5.86
CA THR A 391 -6.86 -8.92 -5.34
C THR A 391 -6.91 -7.45 -4.95
N TRP A 392 -7.99 -6.76 -5.32
CA TRP A 392 -8.26 -5.34 -5.00
C TRP A 392 -9.73 -5.13 -4.65
N ASN A 393 -10.14 -3.89 -4.42
CA ASN A 393 -11.52 -3.54 -4.14
C ASN A 393 -12.13 -2.70 -5.26
N ALA A 394 -13.44 -2.78 -5.39
CA ALA A 394 -14.25 -1.68 -5.93
C ALA A 394 -15.26 -1.26 -4.86
N VAL A 395 -15.46 0.04 -4.72
CA VAL A 395 -16.39 0.65 -3.77
C VAL A 395 -17.36 1.54 -4.53
N TYR A 396 -18.64 1.50 -4.17
CA TYR A 396 -19.67 2.30 -4.82
C TYR A 396 -19.70 3.71 -4.21
N LEU A 397 -19.30 4.70 -5.00
CA LEU A 397 -19.12 6.09 -4.59
C LEU A 397 -19.67 7.01 -5.68
N ASP A 398 -20.40 8.05 -5.28
CA ASP A 398 -20.92 9.07 -6.20
C ASP A 398 -21.66 8.45 -7.41
N GLY A 399 -22.55 7.50 -7.12
CA GLY A 399 -23.38 6.83 -8.13
C GLY A 399 -22.66 5.78 -9.01
N SER A 400 -21.37 5.48 -8.80
CA SER A 400 -20.60 4.55 -9.63
C SER A 400 -19.64 3.65 -8.85
N TRP A 401 -19.28 2.50 -9.41
CA TRP A 401 -18.20 1.66 -8.85
C TRP A 401 -16.82 2.28 -9.14
N ARG A 402 -15.97 2.36 -8.12
CA ARG A 402 -14.63 2.97 -8.19
C ARG A 402 -13.58 2.02 -7.65
N PHE A 403 -12.47 1.85 -8.38
CA PHE A 403 -11.37 0.98 -7.94
C PHE A 403 -10.61 1.58 -6.77
N VAL A 404 -10.27 0.74 -5.78
CA VAL A 404 -9.38 1.09 -4.68
C VAL A 404 -8.38 -0.03 -4.47
N GLN A 405 -7.09 0.31 -4.45
CA GLN A 405 -6.02 -0.65 -4.21
C GLN A 405 -5.08 -0.16 -3.09
N CYS A 406 -5.47 -0.46 -1.85
CA CYS A 406 -4.76 -0.03 -0.65
C CYS A 406 -3.32 -0.56 -0.57
N ASN A 407 -3.04 -1.78 -1.03
CA ASN A 407 -1.68 -2.33 -0.94
C ASN A 407 -0.69 -1.59 -1.88
N TRP A 408 -1.16 -1.07 -3.02
CA TRP A 408 -0.31 -0.30 -3.93
C TRP A 408 -0.22 1.16 -3.48
N GLY A 409 -1.31 1.72 -2.98
CA GLY A 409 -1.33 3.07 -2.40
C GLY A 409 -0.46 3.21 -1.14
N ALA A 410 -0.39 2.16 -0.31
CA ALA A 410 0.43 2.11 0.91
C ALA A 410 1.90 1.75 0.63
N ARG A 411 2.17 1.14 -0.54
CA ARG A 411 3.51 0.69 -0.89
C ARG A 411 4.29 1.90 -1.41
N HIS A 412 5.44 2.15 -0.77
CA HIS A 412 6.44 3.06 -1.31
C HIS A 412 6.67 2.72 -2.80
N LEU A 413 6.88 3.74 -3.63
CA LEU A 413 7.52 3.53 -4.93
C LEU A 413 8.97 3.09 -4.66
N VAL A 414 9.14 1.84 -4.24
CA VAL A 414 10.42 1.18 -4.01
C VAL A 414 11.03 0.96 -5.39
N ASN A 415 12.23 1.50 -5.58
CA ASN A 415 13.07 1.19 -6.73
C ASN A 415 13.11 -0.32 -6.93
N ALA A 416 12.79 -0.77 -8.14
CA ALA A 416 13.08 -2.15 -8.53
C ALA A 416 14.60 -2.33 -8.47
N LYS A 417 15.05 -3.24 -7.61
CA LYS A 417 16.45 -3.64 -7.36
C LYS A 417 17.32 -2.59 -6.67
N ASP A 418 17.37 -2.69 -5.34
CA ASP A 418 18.62 -2.46 -4.63
C ASP A 418 19.00 -3.80 -3.97
N THR A 419 19.80 -4.58 -4.69
CA THR A 419 20.29 -5.90 -4.24
C THR A 419 21.67 -5.79 -3.61
N SER A 420 22.06 -4.65 -3.05
CA SER A 420 23.24 -4.56 -2.20
C SER A 420 22.84 -4.70 -0.73
N LEU A 421 23.30 -5.78 -0.11
CA LEU A 421 23.06 -6.15 1.29
C LEU A 421 23.78 -5.25 2.32
N ASP A 422 24.47 -4.17 1.91
CA ASP A 422 25.51 -3.56 2.75
C ASP A 422 25.33 -2.09 3.14
N ASN A 423 24.16 -1.46 2.99
CA ASN A 423 23.97 -0.11 3.54
C ASN A 423 22.65 0.07 4.30
N ARG A 424 22.64 -0.45 5.54
CA ARG A 424 21.72 -0.02 6.59
C ARG A 424 22.15 1.35 7.16
N ASN A 425 22.10 2.39 6.34
CA ASN A 425 22.03 3.76 6.88
C ASN A 425 20.65 4.35 6.55
N ASP A 426 19.80 4.20 7.57
CA ASP A 426 18.46 4.72 7.70
C ASP A 426 18.48 6.26 7.65
N GLY A 427 17.48 6.86 6.99
CA GLY A 427 17.32 8.32 7.04
C GLY A 427 16.59 9.03 5.90
N ASN A 428 16.14 8.35 4.82
CA ASN A 428 15.45 9.08 3.74
C ASN A 428 14.40 8.31 2.93
N LEU A 429 13.77 7.29 3.52
CA LEU A 429 12.50 6.76 3.02
C LEU A 429 11.38 7.74 3.40
N ARG A 430 11.21 8.82 2.62
CA ARG A 430 10.03 9.68 2.73
C ARG A 430 8.79 8.85 2.39
N TYR A 431 7.92 8.68 3.38
CA TYR A 431 6.65 7.98 3.25
C TYR A 431 5.69 8.84 2.40
N GLU A 432 5.69 8.61 1.09
CA GLU A 432 4.75 9.20 0.14
C GLU A 432 3.79 8.11 -0.32
N TYR A 433 2.50 8.28 -0.05
CA TYR A 433 1.43 7.39 -0.53
C TYR A 433 1.12 7.71 -2.00
N ASP A 434 0.54 6.75 -2.71
CA ASP A 434 0.21 6.93 -4.13
C ASP A 434 -1.32 7.03 -4.35
N ASP A 435 -1.81 8.27 -4.46
CA ASP A 435 -3.23 8.59 -4.69
C ASP A 435 -3.80 7.98 -5.97
N HIS A 436 -2.96 7.62 -6.93
CA HIS A 436 -3.42 6.99 -8.18
C HIS A 436 -4.33 5.79 -7.89
N TYR A 437 -4.05 5.03 -6.83
CA TYR A 437 -4.78 3.83 -6.44
C TYR A 437 -6.04 4.07 -5.59
N PHE A 438 -6.52 5.32 -5.48
CA PHE A 438 -7.82 5.67 -4.91
C PHE A 438 -8.72 6.21 -6.03
N MET A 439 -9.84 5.54 -6.27
CA MET A 439 -10.81 5.86 -7.33
C MET A 439 -10.21 5.89 -8.75
N THR A 440 -9.22 5.02 -9.03
CA THR A 440 -8.58 4.96 -10.36
C THR A 440 -9.61 4.72 -11.46
N ASP A 441 -9.53 5.49 -12.55
CA ASP A 441 -10.41 5.30 -13.70
C ASP A 441 -10.11 3.96 -14.39
N PRO A 442 -11.15 3.22 -14.85
CA PRO A 442 -10.96 1.89 -15.46
C PRO A 442 -9.97 1.86 -16.63
N GLU A 443 -9.95 2.91 -17.44
CA GLU A 443 -9.06 3.07 -18.60
C GLU A 443 -7.59 3.21 -18.19
N GLU A 444 -7.30 3.72 -16.99
CA GLU A 444 -5.95 3.75 -16.43
C GLU A 444 -5.64 2.45 -15.66
N PHE A 445 -6.61 1.95 -14.87
CA PHE A 445 -6.44 0.80 -14.00
C PHE A 445 -6.17 -0.51 -14.77
N ILE A 446 -6.80 -0.67 -15.94
CA ILE A 446 -6.64 -1.86 -16.79
C ILE A 446 -5.21 -2.06 -17.27
N TYR A 447 -4.37 -1.02 -17.29
CA TYR A 447 -2.96 -1.18 -17.65
C TYR A 447 -2.17 -2.05 -16.67
N GLU A 448 -2.59 -2.08 -15.40
CA GLU A 448 -1.91 -2.82 -14.33
C GLU A 448 -2.69 -4.02 -13.82
N PHE A 449 -4.03 -4.00 -13.87
CA PHE A 449 -4.89 -5.01 -13.24
C PHE A 449 -5.95 -5.54 -14.20
N PHE A 450 -6.03 -6.86 -14.33
CA PHE A 450 -7.03 -7.55 -15.14
C PHE A 450 -7.94 -8.42 -14.24
N PRO A 451 -9.20 -8.02 -14.03
CA PRO A 451 -10.19 -8.82 -13.29
C PRO A 451 -10.44 -10.18 -13.92
N GLN A 452 -10.63 -11.22 -13.09
CA GLN A 452 -11.02 -12.54 -13.58
C GLN A 452 -12.45 -12.57 -14.15
N GLU A 453 -13.33 -11.74 -13.59
CA GLU A 453 -14.71 -11.58 -14.06
C GLU A 453 -14.81 -10.35 -14.97
N ASN A 454 -15.16 -10.54 -16.24
CA ASN A 454 -15.14 -9.47 -17.26
C ASN A 454 -15.94 -8.22 -16.88
N GLN A 455 -17.07 -8.38 -16.20
CA GLN A 455 -17.92 -7.26 -15.75
C GLN A 455 -17.19 -6.29 -14.80
N TRP A 456 -16.21 -6.79 -14.05
CA TRP A 456 -15.43 -6.00 -13.10
C TRP A 456 -14.26 -5.25 -13.75
N GLN A 457 -14.13 -5.28 -15.09
CA GLN A 457 -13.25 -4.36 -15.80
C GLN A 457 -13.78 -2.94 -15.75
N LEU A 458 -15.11 -2.77 -15.62
CA LEU A 458 -15.79 -1.47 -15.62
C LEU A 458 -15.47 -0.62 -16.86
N LEU A 459 -14.99 -1.26 -17.94
CA LEU A 459 -14.75 -0.62 -19.22
C LEU A 459 -16.04 -0.68 -20.06
N PRO A 460 -16.35 0.39 -20.83
CA PRO A 460 -17.44 0.33 -21.82
C PRO A 460 -17.25 -0.79 -22.85
N ARG A 461 -16.00 -1.11 -23.16
CA ARG A 461 -15.60 -2.23 -24.03
C ARG A 461 -14.54 -3.06 -23.30
N PRO A 462 -14.94 -4.14 -22.62
CA PRO A 462 -14.00 -5.04 -21.95
C PRO A 462 -13.00 -5.64 -22.94
N ILE A 463 -11.77 -5.84 -22.47
CA ILE A 463 -10.70 -6.48 -23.22
C ILE A 463 -10.52 -7.94 -22.78
N THR A 464 -9.90 -8.73 -23.63
CA THR A 464 -9.48 -10.10 -23.36
C THR A 464 -8.16 -10.15 -22.58
N LEU A 465 -7.84 -11.30 -21.99
CA LEU A 465 -6.56 -11.50 -21.29
C LEU A 465 -5.36 -11.34 -22.24
N ASP A 466 -5.50 -11.83 -23.47
CA ASP A 466 -4.49 -11.74 -24.53
C ASP A 466 -4.23 -10.28 -24.96
N GLU A 467 -5.28 -9.46 -25.04
CA GLU A 467 -5.11 -8.01 -25.21
C GLU A 467 -4.43 -7.36 -24.01
N PHE A 468 -4.78 -7.74 -22.77
CA PHE A 468 -4.11 -7.24 -21.56
C PHE A 468 -2.62 -7.61 -21.49
N GLU A 469 -2.21 -8.76 -22.02
CA GLU A 469 -0.80 -9.13 -22.13
C GLU A 469 -0.04 -8.26 -23.14
N ARG A 470 -0.73 -7.84 -24.21
CA ARG A 470 -0.19 -6.96 -25.25
C ARG A 470 -0.22 -5.48 -24.90
N ILE A 471 -1.06 -4.98 -23.98
CA ILE A 471 -0.98 -3.55 -23.62
C ILE A 471 0.35 -3.20 -22.92
N PRO A 472 0.90 -2.00 -23.14
CA PRO A 472 2.16 -1.57 -22.53
C PRO A 472 2.19 -1.74 -21.02
N PHE A 473 3.36 -2.05 -20.49
CA PHE A 473 3.57 -1.99 -19.06
C PHE A 473 3.75 -0.52 -18.66
N VAL A 474 2.83 0.02 -17.88
CA VAL A 474 2.94 1.36 -17.31
C VAL A 474 2.82 1.30 -15.79
N ARG A 475 3.21 2.40 -15.14
CA ARG A 475 3.12 2.62 -13.69
C ARG A 475 2.27 3.82 -13.39
N SER A 476 1.73 3.92 -12.18
CA SER A 476 0.96 5.07 -11.68
C SER A 476 1.56 6.44 -12.04
N LEU A 477 2.89 6.57 -12.00
CA LEU A 477 3.60 7.79 -12.35
C LEU A 477 3.43 8.24 -13.81
N PHE A 478 3.19 7.30 -14.73
CA PHE A 478 2.87 7.62 -16.12
C PHE A 478 1.64 8.53 -16.18
N PHE A 479 0.58 8.14 -15.47
CA PHE A 479 -0.66 8.91 -15.37
C PHE A 479 -0.51 10.16 -14.51
N LYS A 480 0.22 10.09 -13.38
CA LYS A 480 0.50 11.25 -12.50
C LYS A 480 1.23 12.37 -13.26
N TYR A 481 2.12 12.03 -14.19
CA TYR A 481 2.80 13.00 -15.04
C TYR A 481 2.01 13.38 -16.30
N GLY A 482 0.78 12.89 -16.48
CA GLY A 482 -0.05 13.20 -17.64
C GLY A 482 0.54 12.72 -18.96
N LEU A 483 1.35 11.65 -18.93
CA LEU A 483 1.95 11.06 -20.12
C LEU A 483 0.90 10.29 -20.90
N SER A 484 1.07 10.24 -22.23
CA SER A 484 0.29 9.38 -23.12
C SER A 484 1.17 8.85 -24.23
N PHE A 485 0.85 7.70 -24.80
CA PHE A 485 1.56 7.20 -25.97
C PHE A 485 1.16 8.00 -27.21
N VAL A 486 2.12 8.20 -28.12
CA VAL A 486 1.85 8.84 -29.41
C VAL A 486 0.96 7.93 -30.26
N ASP A 487 1.28 6.64 -30.28
CA ASP A 487 0.51 5.58 -30.91
C ASP A 487 -0.42 4.91 -29.88
N PRO A 488 -1.76 5.05 -30.02
CA PRO A 488 -2.72 4.38 -29.14
C PRO A 488 -2.72 2.85 -29.25
N GLN A 489 -2.17 2.30 -30.33
CA GLN A 489 -2.08 0.85 -30.57
C GLN A 489 -0.72 0.27 -30.17
N LEU A 490 0.16 1.07 -29.55
CA LEU A 490 1.47 0.61 -29.12
C LEU A 490 1.32 -0.58 -28.17
N GLU A 491 1.99 -1.68 -28.50
CA GLU A 491 1.99 -2.89 -27.68
C GLU A 491 3.21 -2.96 -26.73
N SER A 492 3.15 -3.88 -25.77
CA SER A 492 4.19 -4.17 -24.79
C SER A 492 5.46 -4.73 -25.41
N THR A 493 5.32 -5.37 -26.57
CA THR A 493 6.42 -5.86 -27.41
C THR A 493 6.50 -5.03 -28.68
N VAL A 494 7.65 -4.39 -28.91
CA VAL A 494 7.89 -3.52 -30.07
C VAL A 494 8.91 -4.18 -30.99
N TYR A 495 8.53 -4.35 -32.24
CA TYR A 495 9.38 -4.96 -33.27
C TYR A 495 10.19 -3.89 -33.98
N THR A 496 11.43 -4.21 -34.32
CA THR A 496 12.26 -3.33 -35.13
C THR A 496 11.77 -3.28 -36.57
N ASP A 497 11.89 -2.11 -37.19
CA ASP A 497 11.71 -1.92 -38.63
C ASP A 497 12.87 -2.54 -39.44
N ARG A 498 12.84 -2.36 -40.78
CA ARG A 498 13.86 -2.87 -41.70
C ARG A 498 15.27 -2.30 -41.44
N THR A 499 15.37 -1.18 -40.71
CA THR A 499 16.66 -0.58 -40.32
C THR A 499 17.23 -1.19 -39.04
N GLY A 500 16.49 -2.09 -38.39
CA GLY A 500 16.84 -2.63 -37.07
C GLY A 500 16.52 -1.67 -35.92
N ALA A 501 15.66 -0.67 -36.15
CA ALA A 501 15.27 0.31 -35.15
C ALA A 501 13.82 0.11 -34.67
N ALA A 502 13.58 0.28 -33.38
CA ALA A 502 12.25 0.32 -32.77
C ALA A 502 12.08 1.66 -32.02
N SER A 503 10.93 2.31 -32.15
CA SER A 503 10.71 3.64 -31.55
C SER A 503 9.54 3.61 -30.59
N VAL A 504 9.74 4.16 -29.39
CA VAL A 504 8.68 4.41 -28.41
C VAL A 504 8.54 5.92 -28.24
N GLY A 505 7.39 6.47 -28.65
CA GLY A 505 7.05 7.88 -28.51
C GLY A 505 6.06 8.12 -27.36
N ILE A 506 6.42 9.00 -26.44
CA ILE A 506 5.58 9.42 -25.31
C ILE A 506 5.32 10.91 -25.43
N ARG A 507 4.04 11.28 -25.48
CA ARG A 507 3.58 12.67 -25.50
C ARG A 507 3.59 13.24 -24.08
N LEU A 508 4.20 14.41 -23.95
CA LEU A 508 4.28 15.20 -22.72
C LEU A 508 2.98 15.99 -22.52
N PRO A 509 2.58 16.28 -21.26
CA PRO A 509 1.44 17.14 -21.01
C PRO A 509 1.74 18.59 -21.45
N TYR A 510 0.71 19.30 -21.93
CA TYR A 510 0.83 20.71 -22.32
C TYR A 510 1.27 21.61 -21.15
N LYS A 511 0.82 21.30 -19.92
CA LYS A 511 1.25 21.99 -18.70
C LYS A 511 2.22 21.11 -17.93
N GLY A 512 3.38 21.66 -17.57
CA GLY A 512 4.37 20.98 -16.73
C GLY A 512 5.24 19.96 -17.46
N GLY A 513 5.05 19.73 -18.77
CA GLY A 513 5.94 18.88 -19.57
C GLY A 513 7.40 19.36 -19.54
N ASP A 514 7.60 20.68 -19.43
CA ASP A 514 8.91 21.32 -19.38
C ASP A 514 9.68 21.12 -18.05
N SER A 515 9.07 20.53 -17.03
CA SER A 515 9.81 20.11 -15.83
C SER A 515 10.16 18.62 -15.85
N LEU A 516 9.64 17.87 -16.81
CA LEU A 516 9.89 16.43 -16.89
C LEU A 516 11.24 16.14 -17.53
N ILE A 517 12.00 15.30 -16.84
CA ILE A 517 13.25 14.72 -17.33
C ILE A 517 13.12 13.21 -17.35
N PHE A 518 13.79 12.60 -18.32
CA PHE A 518 13.70 11.17 -18.54
C PHE A 518 15.07 10.51 -18.48
N HIS A 519 15.05 9.27 -18.02
CA HIS A 519 16.17 8.35 -18.05
C HIS A 519 15.67 7.00 -18.56
N TYR A 520 16.58 6.20 -19.12
CA TYR A 520 16.24 4.87 -19.60
C TYR A 520 17.33 3.88 -19.26
N ASN A 521 16.93 2.63 -19.09
CA ASN A 521 17.83 1.48 -19.04
C ASN A 521 17.50 0.55 -20.20
N LEU A 522 18.53 0.14 -20.94
CA LEU A 522 18.45 -0.92 -21.94
C LEU A 522 19.33 -2.08 -21.47
N LYS A 523 18.74 -3.27 -21.42
CA LYS A 523 19.42 -4.50 -21.05
C LYS A 523 18.92 -5.66 -21.89
N MET A 524 19.62 -6.79 -21.84
CA MET A 524 19.11 -8.04 -22.38
C MET A 524 17.80 -8.40 -21.67
N PHE A 525 16.88 -9.06 -22.37
CA PHE A 525 15.59 -9.42 -21.77
C PHE A 525 15.71 -10.65 -20.86
N ASP A 526 16.54 -11.61 -21.27
CA ASP A 526 16.79 -12.90 -20.63
C ASP A 526 17.87 -12.85 -19.53
N SER A 527 18.74 -11.83 -19.56
CA SER A 527 19.74 -11.56 -18.52
C SER A 527 19.70 -10.09 -18.11
N ASP A 528 20.20 -9.75 -16.93
CA ASP A 528 20.33 -8.34 -16.54
C ASP A 528 21.55 -7.64 -17.17
N ASP A 529 22.11 -8.20 -18.24
CA ASP A 529 23.32 -7.69 -18.88
C ASP A 529 23.02 -6.37 -19.61
N THR A 530 23.89 -5.38 -19.38
CA THR A 530 23.79 -4.03 -19.97
C THR A 530 24.85 -3.77 -21.04
N THR A 531 25.57 -4.82 -21.45
CA THR A 531 26.66 -4.74 -22.42
C THR A 531 26.55 -5.83 -23.47
N ILE A 532 27.08 -5.55 -24.66
CA ILE A 532 27.23 -6.50 -25.76
C ILE A 532 28.58 -6.29 -26.41
N ASN A 533 29.41 -7.34 -26.52
CA ASN A 533 30.77 -7.26 -27.08
C ASN A 533 31.64 -6.14 -26.46
N GLY A 534 31.53 -5.93 -25.14
CA GLY A 534 32.23 -4.85 -24.42
C GLY A 534 31.66 -3.44 -24.60
N LEU A 535 30.62 -3.27 -25.43
CA LEU A 535 29.93 -2.00 -25.63
C LEU A 535 28.71 -1.89 -24.73
N SER A 536 28.48 -0.71 -24.14
CA SER A 536 27.28 -0.46 -23.35
C SER A 536 26.04 -0.35 -24.23
N LEU A 537 24.96 -1.06 -23.86
CA LEU A 537 23.68 -1.03 -24.56
C LEU A 537 23.04 0.37 -24.58
N LYS A 538 23.38 1.25 -23.62
CA LYS A 538 22.90 2.65 -23.61
C LYS A 538 23.24 3.41 -24.89
N ARG A 539 24.34 3.02 -25.57
CA ARG A 539 24.83 3.63 -26.82
C ARG A 539 24.02 3.22 -28.04
N PHE A 540 23.05 2.33 -27.88
CA PHE A 540 22.13 1.90 -28.94
C PHE A 540 20.74 2.51 -28.77
N VAL A 541 20.59 3.54 -27.94
CA VAL A 541 19.34 4.26 -27.75
C VAL A 541 19.56 5.74 -28.00
N MET A 542 18.77 6.30 -28.91
CA MET A 542 18.65 7.73 -29.10
C MET A 542 17.38 8.22 -28.39
N GLN A 543 17.57 8.88 -27.25
CA GLN A 543 16.53 9.64 -26.57
C GLN A 543 16.53 11.07 -27.12
N SER A 544 15.42 11.54 -27.68
CA SER A 544 15.27 12.93 -28.14
C SER A 544 13.90 13.49 -27.73
N VAL A 545 13.78 14.80 -27.73
CA VAL A 545 12.51 15.50 -27.49
C VAL A 545 12.28 16.48 -28.64
N SER A 546 11.12 16.37 -29.30
CA SER A 546 10.64 17.30 -30.32
C SER A 546 9.13 17.41 -30.24
N ASP A 547 8.58 18.61 -30.46
CA ASP A 547 7.14 18.84 -30.59
C ASP A 547 6.30 18.26 -29.43
N GLY A 548 6.80 18.39 -28.20
CA GLY A 548 6.13 17.86 -27.01
C GLY A 548 6.12 16.34 -26.90
N VAL A 549 6.96 15.63 -27.67
CA VAL A 549 7.11 14.18 -27.64
C VAL A 549 8.53 13.81 -27.26
N VAL A 550 8.69 12.99 -26.22
CA VAL A 550 9.95 12.29 -25.96
C VAL A 550 9.95 10.96 -26.71
N THR A 551 10.99 10.72 -27.51
CA THR A 551 11.15 9.52 -28.33
C THR A 551 12.37 8.74 -27.88
N PHE A 552 12.20 7.44 -27.67
CA PHE A 552 13.27 6.48 -27.40
C PHE A 552 13.41 5.57 -28.62
N ARG A 553 14.42 5.85 -29.46
CA ARG A 553 14.71 5.03 -30.63
C ARG A 553 15.81 4.03 -30.30
N VAL A 554 15.44 2.76 -30.17
CA VAL A 554 16.33 1.64 -29.88
C VAL A 554 16.81 1.04 -31.19
N HIS A 555 18.12 1.01 -31.38
CA HIS A 555 18.82 0.41 -32.50
C HIS A 555 19.34 -0.97 -32.09
N ALA A 556 18.62 -2.04 -32.40
CA ALA A 556 18.94 -3.36 -31.88
C ALA A 556 20.32 -3.85 -32.39
N PRO A 557 21.28 -4.15 -31.50
CA PRO A 557 22.62 -4.62 -31.90
C PRO A 557 22.68 -6.13 -32.18
N SER A 558 21.61 -6.86 -31.86
CA SER A 558 21.50 -8.32 -32.05
C SER A 558 20.03 -8.71 -32.18
N THR A 559 19.77 -9.95 -32.57
CA THR A 559 18.42 -10.54 -32.58
C THR A 559 17.96 -11.02 -31.20
N ARG A 560 18.82 -10.97 -30.18
CA ARG A 560 18.42 -11.29 -28.80
C ARG A 560 17.46 -10.20 -28.29
N PRO A 561 16.33 -10.57 -27.64
CA PRO A 561 15.37 -9.60 -27.14
C PRO A 561 15.98 -8.68 -26.07
N LEU A 562 15.52 -7.43 -26.05
CA LEU A 562 15.97 -6.40 -25.12
C LEU A 562 14.81 -5.94 -24.23
N LEU A 563 15.11 -5.47 -23.02
CA LEU A 563 14.17 -4.76 -22.17
C LEU A 563 14.54 -3.27 -22.13
N LEU A 564 13.63 -2.43 -22.61
CA LEU A 564 13.68 -0.97 -22.44
C LEU A 564 12.83 -0.58 -21.22
N ASP A 565 13.46 -0.02 -20.19
CA ASP A 565 12.80 0.49 -18.99
C ASP A 565 12.96 2.02 -18.95
N ILE A 566 11.85 2.74 -19.02
CA ILE A 566 11.81 4.21 -19.10
C ILE A 566 11.41 4.76 -17.73
N PHE A 567 12.16 5.75 -17.28
CA PHE A 567 11.99 6.42 -16.00
C PHE A 567 11.77 7.91 -16.23
N ALA A 568 10.99 8.53 -15.34
CA ALA A 568 10.77 9.97 -15.35
C ALA A 568 10.88 10.57 -13.95
N ASN A 569 11.14 11.87 -13.89
CA ASN A 569 10.96 12.69 -12.71
C ASN A 569 10.60 14.12 -13.13
N SER A 570 9.89 14.85 -12.26
CA SER A 570 9.63 16.28 -12.42
C SER A 570 10.63 17.07 -11.57
N VAL A 571 11.44 17.90 -12.22
CA VAL A 571 12.54 18.65 -11.61
C VAL A 571 12.52 20.08 -12.10
N SER A 572 12.61 21.05 -11.17
CA SER A 572 12.76 22.45 -11.54
C SER A 572 14.17 22.70 -12.09
N SER A 573 14.30 23.68 -13.00
CA SER A 573 15.59 24.10 -13.56
C SER A 573 16.61 24.41 -12.46
N GLY A 574 16.20 25.16 -11.43
CA GLY A 574 17.05 25.46 -10.27
C GLY A 574 17.53 24.22 -9.52
N HIS A 575 16.69 23.20 -9.33
CA HIS A 575 17.11 21.97 -8.65
C HIS A 575 18.05 21.13 -9.52
N TYR A 576 17.79 21.02 -10.83
CA TYR A 576 18.66 20.29 -11.75
C TYR A 576 20.10 20.81 -11.72
N LEU A 577 20.25 22.13 -11.69
CA LEU A 577 21.53 22.82 -11.74
C LEU A 577 22.34 22.67 -10.44
N THR A 578 21.72 22.25 -9.33
CA THR A 578 22.45 21.93 -8.09
C THR A 578 23.36 20.71 -8.21
N GLY A 579 23.20 19.89 -9.25
CA GLY A 579 23.93 18.63 -9.42
C GLY A 579 23.60 17.57 -8.35
N GLN A 580 22.59 17.81 -7.51
CA GLN A 580 22.15 16.83 -6.51
C GLN A 580 21.60 15.58 -7.20
N PRO A 581 21.77 14.38 -6.60
CA PRO A 581 21.27 13.14 -7.18
C PRO A 581 19.76 13.19 -7.39
N ILE A 582 19.34 13.01 -8.64
CA ILE A 582 17.93 12.96 -9.03
C ILE A 582 17.47 11.50 -8.97
N LYS A 583 16.43 11.25 -8.18
CA LYS A 583 15.81 9.92 -8.09
C LYS A 583 14.80 9.73 -9.21
N PHE A 584 15.10 8.87 -10.16
CA PHE A 584 14.20 8.48 -11.23
C PHE A 584 13.33 7.29 -10.80
N LYS A 585 12.07 7.26 -11.25
CA LYS A 585 11.15 6.15 -11.02
C LYS A 585 10.61 5.64 -12.35
N SER A 586 10.49 4.32 -12.49
CA SER A 586 10.05 3.67 -13.73
C SER A 586 8.59 4.08 -14.02
N VAL A 587 8.34 4.52 -15.25
CA VAL A 587 7.01 4.92 -15.73
C VAL A 587 6.44 3.91 -16.73
N CYS A 588 7.28 3.28 -17.56
CA CYS A 588 6.84 2.25 -18.49
C CYS A 588 7.98 1.34 -18.96
N LYS A 589 7.65 0.15 -19.47
CA LYS A 589 8.61 -0.84 -19.98
C LYS A 589 8.14 -1.50 -21.27
N PHE A 590 9.11 -1.84 -22.13
CA PHE A 590 8.88 -2.49 -23.41
C PHE A 590 9.87 -3.61 -23.66
N LYS A 591 9.40 -4.70 -24.27
CA LYS A 591 10.26 -5.73 -24.86
C LYS A 591 10.55 -5.34 -26.31
N ILE A 592 11.82 -5.23 -26.68
CA ILE A 592 12.22 -4.92 -28.05
C ILE A 592 12.66 -6.22 -28.74
N ILE A 593 12.11 -6.50 -29.91
CA ILE A 593 12.44 -7.69 -30.71
C ILE A 593 12.98 -7.26 -32.07
N CYS A 594 14.12 -7.83 -32.43
CA CYS A 594 14.69 -7.75 -33.77
C CYS A 594 14.72 -9.14 -34.38
N GLU A 595 13.88 -9.40 -35.39
CA GLU A 595 13.78 -10.72 -36.02
C GLU A 595 14.99 -11.02 -36.92
N SER A 596 15.52 -9.99 -37.60
CA SER A 596 16.69 -10.13 -38.46
C SER A 596 17.52 -8.85 -38.51
N LEU A 597 18.84 -9.00 -38.45
CA LEU A 597 19.78 -7.91 -38.67
C LEU A 597 20.15 -7.82 -40.14
N GLN A 598 19.63 -6.80 -40.81
CA GLN A 598 19.95 -6.50 -42.21
C GLN A 598 21.24 -5.68 -42.35
N VAL A 599 21.63 -4.95 -41.30
CA VAL A 599 22.77 -4.03 -41.28
C VAL A 599 23.56 -4.18 -39.99
N ILE A 600 24.87 -3.90 -40.06
CA ILE A 600 25.72 -3.81 -38.88
C ILE A 600 25.31 -2.56 -38.11
N MET A 601 24.83 -2.73 -36.88
CA MET A 601 24.44 -1.62 -36.04
C MET A 601 25.67 -0.97 -35.39
N VAL A 602 25.84 0.34 -35.62
CA VAL A 602 26.95 1.11 -35.05
C VAL A 602 26.47 1.79 -33.77
N PRO A 603 27.19 1.68 -32.64
CA PRO A 603 26.83 2.39 -31.41
C PRO A 603 26.95 3.90 -31.61
N LEU A 604 26.09 4.69 -30.98
CA LEU A 604 26.22 6.14 -30.92
C LEU A 604 27.57 6.53 -30.28
N PRO A 605 28.16 7.67 -30.67
CA PRO A 605 29.36 8.23 -30.02
C PRO A 605 29.23 8.31 -28.50
N GLU A 606 30.34 8.19 -27.80
CA GLU A 606 30.38 8.15 -26.33
C GLU A 606 30.27 9.56 -25.73
N CYS A 607 29.05 10.11 -25.79
CA CYS A 607 28.69 11.39 -25.19
C CYS A 607 28.16 11.23 -23.76
N ALA A 608 28.02 12.36 -23.07
CA ALA A 608 27.34 12.45 -21.79
C ALA A 608 25.92 11.85 -21.84
N SER A 609 25.50 11.26 -20.71
CA SER A 609 24.16 10.68 -20.55
C SER A 609 23.06 11.73 -20.67
N GLY A 610 21.89 11.33 -21.16
CA GLY A 610 20.71 12.18 -21.28
C GLY A 610 20.20 12.31 -22.73
N GLU A 611 19.29 13.25 -22.93
CA GLU A 611 18.64 13.50 -24.22
C GLU A 611 19.58 14.14 -25.26
N TRP A 612 19.35 13.80 -26.52
CA TRP A 612 19.98 14.39 -27.70
C TRP A 612 19.12 15.53 -28.24
N GLY A 613 19.77 16.57 -28.75
CA GLY A 613 19.17 17.78 -29.28
C GLY A 613 19.09 18.94 -28.27
N PRO A 614 18.57 20.10 -28.73
CA PRO A 614 18.58 21.36 -27.98
C PRO A 614 17.52 21.46 -26.89
N ALA A 615 16.53 20.55 -26.84
CA ALA A 615 15.40 20.66 -25.91
C ALA A 615 15.83 20.85 -24.44
N LYS A 616 16.87 20.13 -24.00
CA LYS A 616 17.46 20.27 -22.66
C LYS A 616 17.99 21.68 -22.42
N ALA A 617 18.70 22.19 -23.42
CA ALA A 617 19.39 23.46 -23.38
C ALA A 617 18.38 24.61 -23.29
N GLU A 618 17.32 24.55 -24.09
CA GLU A 618 16.21 25.50 -24.06
C GLU A 618 15.52 25.48 -22.70
N ARG A 619 15.05 24.31 -22.27
CA ARG A 619 14.24 24.11 -21.06
C ARG A 619 14.97 24.46 -19.78
N LEU A 620 16.21 24.00 -19.61
CA LEU A 620 16.94 24.11 -18.34
C LEU A 620 17.92 25.29 -18.31
N PHE A 621 18.48 25.69 -19.47
CA PHE A 621 19.53 26.70 -19.55
C PHE A 621 19.08 27.99 -20.27
N GLY A 622 17.91 27.99 -20.92
CA GLY A 622 17.45 29.16 -21.69
C GLY A 622 18.26 29.38 -22.98
N LEU A 623 18.74 28.30 -23.58
CA LEU A 623 19.47 28.31 -24.84
C LEU A 623 18.52 27.97 -26.00
N LEU A 624 18.01 29.00 -26.67
CA LEU A 624 17.12 28.84 -27.82
C LEU A 624 17.93 28.53 -29.07
N PRO A 625 17.73 27.38 -29.74
CA PRO A 625 18.45 27.04 -30.97
C PRO A 625 18.11 28.02 -32.10
N ILE A 626 19.13 28.51 -32.81
CA ILE A 626 18.98 29.39 -33.98
C ILE A 626 19.19 28.63 -35.29
N THR A 627 20.21 27.78 -35.37
CA THR A 627 20.54 27.07 -36.62
C THR A 627 20.01 25.65 -36.70
N HIS A 628 20.12 24.87 -35.63
CA HIS A 628 19.75 23.45 -35.63
C HIS A 628 18.79 23.17 -34.47
N THR A 629 17.55 22.82 -34.80
CA THR A 629 16.49 22.46 -33.83
C THR A 629 16.43 20.96 -33.57
N ASP A 630 16.99 20.15 -34.47
CA ASP A 630 16.96 18.69 -34.40
C ASP A 630 18.15 18.10 -33.66
N ALA A 631 17.95 16.91 -33.10
CA ALA A 631 19.00 16.15 -32.42
C ALA A 631 20.08 15.59 -33.37
N ILE A 632 19.76 15.47 -34.66
CA ILE A 632 20.67 14.97 -35.71
C ILE A 632 21.00 16.12 -36.66
N ILE A 633 22.28 16.34 -36.90
CA ILE A 633 22.79 17.33 -37.84
C ILE A 633 23.48 16.60 -38.99
N ASN A 634 23.13 16.91 -40.23
CA ASN A 634 23.90 16.47 -41.40
C ASN A 634 24.71 17.67 -41.90
N ALA A 635 26.04 17.53 -41.97
CA ALA A 635 26.95 18.60 -42.31
C ALA A 635 28.01 18.15 -43.32
N GLY A 636 28.60 19.13 -44.02
CA GLY A 636 29.83 18.93 -44.77
C GLY A 636 31.05 18.89 -43.84
N ARG A 637 32.21 19.31 -44.34
CA ARG A 637 33.44 19.43 -43.54
C ARG A 637 33.34 20.39 -42.35
N TYR A 638 32.44 21.37 -42.41
CA TYR A 638 32.31 22.42 -41.42
C TYR A 638 30.83 22.68 -41.09
N THR A 639 30.55 23.01 -39.83
CA THR A 639 29.22 23.48 -39.40
C THR A 639 29.29 24.53 -38.28
N GLU A 640 28.25 25.36 -38.20
CA GLU A 640 28.04 26.35 -37.15
C GLU A 640 26.73 26.08 -36.40
N ILE A 641 26.85 25.82 -35.09
CA ILE A 641 25.70 25.70 -34.20
C ILE A 641 25.52 27.00 -33.42
N ARG A 642 24.37 27.64 -33.56
CA ARG A 642 24.07 28.92 -32.89
C ARG A 642 22.91 28.81 -31.93
N PHE A 643 23.03 29.47 -30.78
CA PHE A 643 21.95 29.63 -29.81
C PHE A 643 21.80 31.10 -29.40
N ARG A 644 20.57 31.49 -29.07
CA ARG A 644 20.27 32.72 -28.31
C ARG A 644 20.11 32.39 -26.84
N MET A 645 20.81 33.12 -25.98
CA MET A 645 20.72 33.03 -24.53
C MET A 645 19.61 33.96 -24.04
N THR A 646 18.60 33.41 -23.35
CA THR A 646 17.56 34.21 -22.69
C THR A 646 17.98 34.70 -21.29
N ARG A 647 19.10 34.19 -20.78
CA ARG A 647 19.71 34.55 -19.50
C ARG A 647 21.24 34.50 -19.60
N PRO A 648 21.98 35.27 -18.78
CA PRO A 648 23.43 35.32 -18.89
C PRO A 648 24.10 33.99 -18.52
N LEU A 649 24.87 33.45 -19.47
CA LEU A 649 25.76 32.29 -19.32
C LEU A 649 27.19 32.72 -19.67
N THR A 650 28.18 32.25 -18.92
CA THR A 650 29.54 32.85 -18.98
C THR A 650 30.58 32.06 -19.75
N GLU A 651 30.38 30.76 -19.92
CA GLU A 651 31.36 29.88 -20.54
C GLU A 651 30.65 28.81 -21.37
N PHE A 652 31.26 28.45 -22.50
CA PHE A 652 30.81 27.34 -23.35
C PHE A 652 31.99 26.49 -23.77
N VAL A 653 31.93 25.22 -23.37
CA VAL A 653 32.92 24.21 -23.76
C VAL A 653 32.22 23.20 -24.65
N ALA A 654 32.78 22.97 -25.84
CA ALA A 654 32.32 21.96 -26.78
C ALA A 654 33.33 20.81 -26.81
N ALA A 655 32.86 19.58 -26.73
CA ALA A 655 33.68 18.38 -26.82
C ALA A 655 33.14 17.50 -27.96
N LEU A 656 34.03 17.10 -28.87
CA LEU A 656 33.68 16.29 -30.03
C LEU A 656 34.21 14.87 -29.85
N HIS A 657 33.35 13.90 -30.10
CA HIS A 657 33.61 12.47 -29.90
C HIS A 657 33.37 11.70 -31.20
N ARG A 658 34.21 10.70 -31.49
CA ARG A 658 34.02 9.78 -32.60
C ARG A 658 34.44 8.37 -32.17
N ASN A 659 33.67 7.38 -32.60
CA ASN A 659 33.99 5.98 -32.29
C ASN A 659 35.37 5.59 -32.81
N ARG A 660 36.15 4.90 -31.98
CA ARG A 660 37.52 4.44 -32.31
C ARG A 660 38.51 5.58 -32.58
N THR A 661 38.21 6.80 -32.15
CA THR A 661 39.10 7.96 -32.22
C THR A 661 39.33 8.49 -30.82
N GLU A 662 40.57 8.82 -30.46
CA GLU A 662 40.87 9.42 -29.16
C GLU A 662 40.42 10.89 -29.13
N ASP A 663 39.66 11.27 -28.10
CA ASP A 663 39.13 12.64 -27.94
C ASP A 663 40.23 13.73 -28.02
N ARG A 664 41.46 13.41 -27.60
CA ARG A 664 42.60 14.36 -27.67
C ARG A 664 42.87 14.84 -29.08
N SER A 665 42.68 13.98 -30.09
CA SER A 665 42.86 14.33 -31.49
C SER A 665 41.79 15.28 -32.02
N LEU A 666 40.64 15.37 -31.34
CA LEU A 666 39.48 16.18 -31.73
C LEU A 666 39.35 17.49 -30.93
N GLN A 667 40.22 17.74 -29.93
CA GLN A 667 40.14 18.92 -29.06
C GLN A 667 40.17 20.25 -29.82
N ASN A 668 40.92 20.32 -30.92
CA ASN A 668 41.08 21.54 -31.72
C ASN A 668 40.02 21.68 -32.83
N CYS A 669 39.10 20.73 -32.95
CA CYS A 669 38.05 20.72 -33.97
C CYS A 669 36.86 21.60 -33.61
N THR A 670 36.79 22.14 -32.38
CA THR A 670 35.67 22.96 -31.93
C THR A 670 36.13 24.32 -31.41
N LYS A 671 35.35 25.36 -31.66
CA LYS A 671 35.59 26.70 -31.13
C LYS A 671 34.26 27.37 -30.77
N SER A 672 34.14 27.81 -29.52
CA SER A 672 32.98 28.56 -29.03
C SER A 672 33.27 30.07 -29.04
N VAL A 673 32.31 30.88 -29.50
CA VAL A 673 32.39 32.35 -29.50
C VAL A 673 31.09 32.92 -28.96
N ILE A 674 31.18 33.78 -27.95
CA ILE A 674 30.04 34.50 -27.38
C ILE A 674 30.07 35.94 -27.91
N LYS A 675 28.94 36.41 -28.46
CA LYS A 675 28.74 37.79 -28.90
C LYS A 675 27.37 38.28 -28.44
N GLY A 676 27.35 39.15 -27.44
CA GLY A 676 26.10 39.64 -26.85
C GLY A 676 25.29 38.49 -26.23
N ASP A 677 24.05 38.32 -26.67
CA ASP A 677 23.14 37.26 -26.26
C ASP A 677 23.28 35.98 -27.11
N GLN A 678 24.22 35.91 -28.04
CA GLN A 678 24.39 34.74 -28.92
C GLN A 678 25.68 33.99 -28.64
N VAL A 679 25.61 32.67 -28.73
CA VAL A 679 26.76 31.77 -28.76
C VAL A 679 26.80 31.03 -30.09
N SER A 680 27.96 31.06 -30.75
CA SER A 680 28.28 30.29 -31.95
C SER A 680 29.33 29.24 -31.62
N ILE A 681 29.07 27.98 -31.98
CA ILE A 681 29.99 26.86 -31.87
C ILE A 681 30.37 26.43 -33.28
N TYR A 682 31.63 26.65 -33.63
CA TYR A 682 32.25 26.31 -34.89
C TYR A 682 32.85 24.91 -34.80
N ILE A 683 32.58 24.05 -35.77
CA ILE A 683 33.08 22.67 -35.80
C ILE A 683 33.71 22.39 -37.16
N ASP A 684 34.95 21.91 -37.17
CA ASP A 684 35.68 21.44 -38.35
C ASP A 684 35.95 19.94 -38.23
N PHE A 685 35.38 19.15 -39.13
CA PHE A 685 35.47 17.70 -39.10
C PHE A 685 36.74 17.24 -39.85
N PRO A 686 37.62 16.47 -39.20
CA PRO A 686 38.86 16.02 -39.84
C PRO A 686 38.60 15.01 -40.95
N GLU A 687 37.53 14.21 -40.83
CA GLU A 687 37.16 13.14 -41.75
C GLU A 687 35.64 12.99 -41.84
N ASP A 688 35.19 12.20 -42.81
CA ASP A 688 33.80 11.76 -42.90
C ASP A 688 33.49 10.78 -41.75
N GLY A 689 32.26 10.86 -41.25
CA GLY A 689 31.78 9.93 -40.24
C GLY A 689 30.70 10.49 -39.33
N GLN A 690 30.44 9.72 -38.28
CA GLN A 690 29.47 10.06 -37.25
C GLN A 690 30.19 10.56 -36.00
N TYR A 691 29.85 11.78 -35.60
CA TYR A 691 30.41 12.49 -34.45
C TYR A 691 29.32 12.75 -33.41
N GLY A 692 29.73 12.79 -32.14
CA GLY A 692 28.89 13.25 -31.04
C GLY A 692 29.48 14.54 -30.50
N LEU A 693 28.66 15.58 -30.40
CA LEU A 693 29.07 16.85 -29.81
C LEU A 693 28.41 17.00 -28.45
N ASP A 694 29.19 17.15 -27.38
CA ASP A 694 28.70 17.60 -26.09
C ASP A 694 28.98 19.10 -25.90
N ILE A 695 27.99 19.81 -25.37
CA ILE A 695 28.09 21.24 -25.05
C ILE A 695 27.86 21.41 -23.56
N TYR A 696 28.78 22.10 -22.91
CA TYR A 696 28.74 22.41 -21.48
C TYR A 696 28.73 23.92 -21.28
N THR A 697 28.05 24.39 -20.23
CA THR A 697 28.01 25.80 -19.88
C THR A 697 28.05 26.05 -18.37
N ARG A 698 28.31 27.31 -17.98
CA ARG A 698 28.27 27.78 -16.58
C ARG A 698 27.22 28.88 -16.43
N GLN A 699 26.49 28.81 -15.32
CA GLN A 699 25.55 29.85 -14.92
C GLN A 699 26.20 30.82 -13.92
N ASN A 700 25.92 32.11 -14.08
CA ASN A 700 26.56 33.18 -13.32
C ASN A 700 26.26 33.16 -11.82
N ASP A 701 25.04 32.76 -11.43
CA ASP A 701 24.47 33.11 -10.12
C ASP A 701 24.50 31.99 -9.06
N GLN A 702 25.11 30.84 -9.33
CA GLN A 702 25.12 29.71 -8.37
C GLN A 702 26.52 29.16 -8.11
N LEU A 703 27.06 29.49 -6.94
CA LEU A 703 28.24 28.84 -6.35
C LEU A 703 27.78 27.60 -5.60
N ILE A 704 28.18 26.41 -6.07
CA ILE A 704 27.99 25.16 -5.33
C ILE A 704 29.32 24.85 -4.65
N ASN A 705 29.35 24.85 -3.31
CA ASN A 705 30.58 24.67 -2.52
C ASN A 705 31.72 25.64 -2.92
N GLY A 706 31.37 26.88 -3.30
CA GLY A 706 32.35 27.90 -3.71
C GLY A 706 32.96 27.70 -5.10
N LYS A 707 32.45 26.77 -5.92
CA LYS A 707 32.87 26.57 -7.32
C LYS A 707 31.66 26.68 -8.26
N GLN A 708 31.88 27.26 -9.45
CA GLN A 708 30.89 27.23 -10.53
C GLN A 708 30.99 25.88 -11.26
N LEU A 709 29.88 25.13 -11.34
CA LEU A 709 29.85 23.82 -12.00
C LEU A 709 29.72 23.99 -13.52
N LEU A 710 30.69 23.46 -14.27
CA LEU A 710 30.53 23.29 -15.71
C LEU A 710 29.52 22.15 -15.94
N THR A 711 28.35 22.49 -16.48
CA THR A 711 27.21 21.57 -16.57
C THR A 711 26.89 21.24 -18.02
N HIS A 712 26.69 19.96 -18.32
CA HIS A 712 26.26 19.52 -19.65
C HIS A 712 24.87 20.07 -19.97
N CYS A 713 24.73 20.83 -21.05
CA CYS A 713 23.47 21.46 -21.43
C CYS A 713 22.86 20.90 -22.72
N CYS A 714 23.66 20.41 -23.66
CA CYS A 714 23.17 19.96 -24.96
C CYS A 714 24.10 18.91 -25.56
N LYS A 715 23.57 18.02 -26.40
CA LYS A 715 24.39 17.19 -27.29
C LYS A 715 23.74 16.94 -28.64
N TYR A 716 24.55 16.77 -29.68
CA TYR A 716 24.08 16.48 -31.04
C TYR A 716 24.78 15.28 -31.63
N LEU A 717 24.04 14.50 -32.42
CA LEU A 717 24.61 13.51 -33.32
C LEU A 717 24.86 14.18 -34.67
N ILE A 718 26.10 14.19 -35.14
CA ILE A 718 26.47 14.89 -36.38
C ILE A 718 27.00 13.88 -37.40
N HIS A 719 26.38 13.83 -38.57
CA HIS A 719 26.90 13.10 -39.72
C HIS A 719 27.66 14.08 -40.62
N SER A 720 28.99 13.95 -40.64
CA SER A 720 29.86 14.67 -41.56
C SER A 720 30.08 13.84 -42.82
N ARG A 721 29.78 14.42 -43.98
CA ARG A 721 30.11 13.84 -45.29
C ARG A 721 30.63 14.95 -46.20
N ASN A 722 31.83 14.78 -46.74
CA ASN A 722 32.31 15.66 -47.79
C ASN A 722 31.46 15.42 -49.06
N CYS A 723 30.58 16.36 -49.36
CA CYS A 723 29.80 16.38 -50.61
C CYS A 723 30.69 16.69 -51.81
#